data_AF-A0A7X9AXG1-F1
#
_entry.id   AF-A0A7X9AXG1-F1
#
_cell.length_a   1.000
_cell.length_b   1.000
_cell.length_c   1.000
_cell.angle_alpha   90.00
_cell.angle_beta   90.00
_cell.angle_gamma   90.00
#
_symmetry.space_group_name_H-M   'P 1'
#
loop_
_entity.id
_entity.type
_entity.pdbx_description
1 polymer ?
#
loop_
_entity_poly.entity_id
_entity_poly.type
_entity_poly.pdbx_seq_one_letter_code
_entity_poly.pdbx_strand_id
1 'polypeptide(L)'
;MLYRKDLLSKAGIPYPDNNWTWEDFFAYCKQINDPGRGVYGVALGKGQQESWYWVPFLWSAGGEVMEEDAAADTWRAVFDSPAAVTALDFYLRLTTERWLDRNNVTRYGYATKEGDGSEKWELGQVGFMPAYLNERIFSTINPDLVGIAPVPFGYPDENGVRHRGNEINCSMHAIFAGCDNPVVRDAAWEYIRFLPGREATNIYVDKMVEGGLGNFVNPLLLREFGYEDLVRLAPVGWEEAFNISIECGKPEPYGRNCQLVYVEMTQPMQMAENLAMARDNVQIPLCNAEEYEQAEKYLTLSLEELQARGATDEDLQAWGAAHEAMEQRRAVLHRLLSTAVANTNEKMLGLLTPAQLFVRRLSAVLMLVCIVVAFSLVFKRIFRAFTPPKVAGQEQIAWGFRKYKWAYLILLPALLSILVWKYIPLIMGSIMAFQDFKIIGESKWVWLDNFGNVLWDPEWWETVYNSLKYCFLTIALTFLPPVILAVFLQEIPYGRIFFRTVFYLPAVITGLVVIYLWRSFYEPSEFGVLNAVLMKIPAIGIIGIALLLFMILYFFAQRLFLHGSKGMAALCFVAGLLLFYYVFSFALPIFNDPHLTVPWYKRLFATMRDPYRWLMDPKTAMLCCVLPTAWAGMGPGCLIYLAALKGIADDFYEAADIDGATFIDKILFVVIPILKPLLIIQFVGIFIRSWENTAMIMAMTGGSSGTNVASLLIFYKAYMYLKFGTATAMAWILGFMLIGFTVYQLQILSKLEFRTTGNKA
;
A
#
# COMPACT_ATOMS: atom_id res chain seq x y z
N MET A 1 -24.83 9.34 5.80
CA MET A 1 -23.86 9.28 6.91
C MET A 1 -24.47 8.53 8.08
N LEU A 2 -23.83 7.45 8.55
CA LEU A 2 -24.21 6.81 9.81
C LEU A 2 -23.54 7.54 10.98
N TYR A 3 -24.22 7.62 12.12
CA TYR A 3 -23.66 8.18 13.34
C TYR A 3 -24.00 7.35 14.60
N ARG A 4 -23.11 7.38 15.59
CA ARG A 4 -23.26 6.65 16.86
C ARG A 4 -23.93 7.51 17.94
N LYS A 5 -25.19 7.18 18.27
CA LYS A 5 -26.01 7.92 19.23
C LYS A 5 -25.38 7.97 20.62
N ASP A 6 -24.75 6.89 21.06
CA ASP A 6 -24.07 6.77 22.35
C ASP A 6 -22.84 7.68 22.46
N LEU A 7 -22.04 7.78 21.40
CA LEU A 7 -20.87 8.68 21.37
C LEU A 7 -21.29 10.14 21.35
N LEU A 8 -22.29 10.51 20.53
CA LEU A 8 -22.82 11.88 20.48
C LEU A 8 -23.42 12.29 21.82
N SER A 9 -24.23 11.42 22.44
CA SER A 9 -24.85 11.68 23.74
C SER A 9 -23.81 11.85 24.85
N LYS A 10 -22.74 11.03 24.84
CA LYS A 10 -21.64 11.12 25.79
C LYS A 10 -20.83 12.41 25.64
N ALA A 11 -20.72 12.93 24.42
CA ALA A 11 -20.07 14.20 24.13
C ALA A 11 -20.98 15.42 24.35
N GLY A 12 -22.29 15.22 24.62
CA GLY A 12 -23.26 16.30 24.78
C GLY A 12 -23.66 16.98 23.46
N ILE A 13 -23.48 16.27 22.33
CA ILE A 13 -23.73 16.79 20.98
C ILE A 13 -25.16 16.43 20.56
N PRO A 14 -25.94 17.37 20.01
CA PRO A 14 -27.25 17.06 19.46
C PRO A 14 -27.13 16.12 18.25
N TYR A 15 -28.17 15.33 17.97
CA TYR A 15 -28.14 14.48 16.78
C TYR A 15 -28.23 15.34 15.50
N PRO A 16 -27.49 14.99 14.43
CA PRO A 16 -27.52 15.75 13.19
C PRO A 16 -28.94 15.88 12.64
N ASP A 17 -29.30 17.08 12.21
CA ASP A 17 -30.54 17.33 11.48
C ASP A 17 -30.32 17.28 9.96
N ASN A 18 -31.37 17.53 9.18
CA ASN A 18 -31.28 17.50 7.72
C ASN A 18 -30.61 18.76 7.12
N ASN A 19 -30.29 19.77 7.92
CA ASN A 19 -29.74 21.06 7.49
C ASN A 19 -28.30 21.30 7.96
N TRP A 20 -27.72 20.36 8.69
CA TRP A 20 -26.34 20.39 9.13
C TRP A 20 -25.34 20.57 7.97
N THR A 21 -24.24 21.23 8.31
CA THR A 21 -23.20 21.68 7.38
C THR A 21 -21.87 20.99 7.64
N TRP A 22 -20.91 21.19 6.75
CA TRP A 22 -19.53 20.72 6.93
C TRP A 22 -18.89 21.24 8.22
N GLU A 23 -19.21 22.46 8.66
CA GLU A 23 -18.69 22.99 9.93
C GLU A 23 -19.31 22.29 11.13
N ASP A 24 -20.62 21.98 11.09
CA ASP A 24 -21.25 21.18 12.14
C ASP A 24 -20.63 19.78 12.21
N PHE A 25 -20.46 19.14 11.05
CA PHE A 25 -19.85 17.81 10.94
C PHE A 25 -18.41 17.81 11.46
N PHE A 26 -17.61 18.82 11.09
CA PHE A 26 -16.25 18.99 11.56
C PHE A 26 -16.19 19.23 13.07
N ALA A 27 -17.05 20.12 13.60
CA ALA A 27 -17.15 20.39 15.03
C ALA A 27 -17.54 19.13 15.82
N TYR A 28 -18.46 18.32 15.30
CA TYR A 28 -18.87 17.06 15.92
C TYR A 28 -17.71 16.06 15.94
N CYS A 29 -17.00 15.91 14.82
CA CYS A 29 -15.80 15.08 14.77
C CYS A 29 -14.75 15.53 15.78
N LYS A 30 -14.49 16.85 15.89
CA LYS A 30 -13.53 17.44 16.84
C LYS A 30 -13.90 17.17 18.29
N GLN A 31 -15.19 17.25 18.65
CA GLN A 31 -15.66 17.03 20.02
C GLN A 31 -15.69 15.56 20.44
N ILE A 32 -16.00 14.64 19.53
CA ILE A 32 -16.04 13.19 19.80
C ILE A 32 -14.63 12.59 19.93
N ASN A 33 -13.67 13.14 19.20
CA ASN A 33 -12.34 12.57 19.05
C ASN A 33 -11.61 12.45 20.40
N ASP A 34 -11.27 11.21 20.77
CA ASP A 34 -10.45 10.87 21.94
C ASP A 34 -9.47 9.75 21.55
N PRO A 35 -8.36 10.08 20.85
CA PRO A 35 -7.38 9.10 20.39
C PRO A 35 -6.73 8.33 21.54
N GLY A 36 -6.69 8.89 22.76
CA GLY A 36 -6.20 8.22 23.96
C GLY A 36 -7.08 7.02 24.38
N ARG A 37 -8.31 6.93 23.89
CA ARG A 37 -9.20 5.77 24.04
C ARG A 37 -9.43 5.04 22.72
N GLY A 38 -8.71 5.40 21.67
CA GLY A 38 -8.90 4.90 20.31
C GLY A 38 -10.21 5.36 19.67
N VAL A 39 -10.84 6.43 20.16
CA VAL A 39 -12.11 6.96 19.62
C VAL A 39 -11.84 8.07 18.61
N TYR A 40 -12.44 7.98 17.44
CA TYR A 40 -12.26 8.92 16.33
C TYR A 40 -13.59 9.53 15.89
N GLY A 41 -13.53 10.73 15.30
CA GLY A 41 -14.71 11.43 14.79
C GLY A 41 -15.35 10.68 13.62
N VAL A 42 -14.57 10.30 12.61
CA VAL A 42 -15.07 9.62 11.41
C VAL A 42 -14.13 8.50 10.94
N ALA A 43 -14.67 7.45 10.33
CA ALA A 43 -13.90 6.45 9.58
C ALA A 43 -13.89 6.77 8.08
N LEU A 44 -12.70 6.86 7.51
CA LEU A 44 -12.45 7.06 6.08
C LEU A 44 -11.52 5.95 5.56
N GLY A 45 -11.48 5.72 4.25
CA GLY A 45 -10.58 4.72 3.65
C GLY A 45 -9.14 5.23 3.46
N LYS A 46 -8.22 4.29 3.25
CA LYS A 46 -6.86 4.54 2.74
C LYS A 46 -6.47 3.45 1.75
N GLY A 47 -5.68 3.79 0.72
CA GLY A 47 -5.25 2.83 -0.31
C GLY A 47 -5.52 3.36 -1.70
N GLN A 48 -5.76 2.49 -2.69
CA GLN A 48 -5.98 2.91 -4.09
C GLN A 48 -7.38 3.50 -4.37
N GLN A 49 -8.34 3.36 -3.45
CA GLN A 49 -9.74 3.77 -3.62
C GLN A 49 -10.19 4.75 -2.53
N GLU A 50 -9.25 5.56 -2.04
CA GLU A 50 -9.54 6.58 -1.04
C GLU A 50 -10.54 7.63 -1.55
N SER A 51 -10.50 7.93 -2.85
CA SER A 51 -11.38 8.91 -3.48
C SER A 51 -12.88 8.63 -3.32
N TRP A 52 -13.30 7.39 -3.11
CA TRP A 52 -14.70 7.03 -2.80
C TRP A 52 -15.26 7.81 -1.62
N TYR A 53 -14.42 8.06 -0.61
CA TYR A 53 -14.80 8.82 0.57
C TYR A 53 -14.75 10.34 0.34
N TRP A 54 -14.08 10.79 -0.71
CA TRP A 54 -13.95 12.20 -1.06
C TRP A 54 -15.05 12.69 -2.02
N VAL A 55 -15.52 11.83 -2.93
CA VAL A 55 -16.52 12.20 -3.95
C VAL A 55 -17.80 12.85 -3.37
N PRO A 56 -18.40 12.37 -2.26
CA PRO A 56 -19.54 13.07 -1.65
C PRO A 56 -19.22 14.51 -1.23
N PHE A 57 -17.99 14.77 -0.78
CA PHE A 57 -17.54 16.13 -0.45
C PHE A 57 -17.31 16.97 -1.72
N LEU A 58 -16.73 16.38 -2.78
CA LEU A 58 -16.58 17.05 -4.07
C LEU A 58 -17.93 17.54 -4.62
N TRP A 59 -18.94 16.67 -4.66
CA TRP A 59 -20.26 17.06 -5.13
C TRP A 59 -20.98 18.02 -4.19
N SER A 60 -20.79 17.89 -2.87
CA SER A 60 -21.36 18.85 -1.90
C SER A 60 -20.69 20.23 -1.97
N ALA A 61 -19.49 20.35 -2.54
CA ALA A 61 -18.88 21.64 -2.88
C ALA A 61 -19.37 22.21 -4.23
N GLY A 62 -20.21 21.49 -4.97
CA GLY A 62 -20.65 21.87 -6.32
C GLY A 62 -19.69 21.49 -7.44
N GLY A 63 -18.68 20.65 -7.16
CA GLY A 63 -17.76 20.13 -8.17
C GLY A 63 -18.32 18.92 -8.92
N GLU A 64 -17.59 18.46 -9.93
CA GLU A 64 -17.87 17.22 -10.66
C GLU A 64 -16.64 16.35 -10.77
N VAL A 65 -16.86 15.03 -10.87
CA VAL A 65 -15.78 14.05 -11.10
C VAL A 65 -15.44 14.00 -12.59
N MET A 66 -16.46 13.89 -13.43
CA MET A 66 -16.35 13.81 -14.88
C MET A 66 -17.52 14.52 -15.57
N GLU A 67 -17.29 14.92 -16.81
CA GLU A 67 -18.30 15.45 -17.72
C GLU A 67 -18.36 14.61 -18.99
N GLU A 68 -19.57 14.45 -19.51
CA GLU A 68 -19.83 13.78 -20.77
C GLU A 68 -19.74 14.80 -21.93
N ASP A 69 -18.90 14.51 -22.92
CA ASP A 69 -18.96 15.16 -24.22
C ASP A 69 -19.95 14.41 -25.11
N ALA A 70 -21.21 14.87 -25.11
CA ALA A 70 -22.30 14.29 -25.87
C ALA A 70 -22.06 14.26 -27.39
N ALA A 71 -21.16 15.10 -27.92
CA ALA A 71 -20.84 15.11 -29.35
C ALA A 71 -19.85 14.01 -29.74
N ALA A 72 -18.96 13.62 -28.81
CA ALA A 72 -17.93 12.62 -29.03
C ALA A 72 -18.27 11.25 -28.41
N ASP A 73 -19.33 11.15 -27.60
CA ASP A 73 -19.66 9.96 -26.79
C ASP A 73 -18.47 9.55 -25.89
N THR A 74 -17.80 10.56 -25.32
CA THR A 74 -16.62 10.38 -24.48
C THR A 74 -16.74 11.12 -23.17
N TRP A 75 -16.22 10.52 -22.10
CA TRP A 75 -16.13 11.14 -20.79
C TRP A 75 -14.77 11.79 -20.57
N ARG A 76 -14.76 12.99 -19.97
CA ARG A 76 -13.55 13.69 -19.53
C ARG A 76 -13.59 13.88 -18.02
N ALA A 77 -12.45 13.66 -17.36
CA ALA A 77 -12.25 14.03 -15.97
C ALA A 77 -12.21 15.56 -15.81
N VAL A 78 -12.85 16.08 -14.76
CA VAL A 78 -12.96 17.53 -14.44
C VAL A 78 -12.84 17.82 -12.93
N PHE A 79 -12.20 16.92 -12.18
CA PHE A 79 -12.04 17.03 -10.72
C PHE A 79 -10.95 18.05 -10.29
N ASP A 80 -10.65 19.04 -11.11
CA ASP A 80 -9.70 20.14 -10.86
C ASP A 80 -10.37 21.51 -10.71
N SER A 81 -11.70 21.55 -10.60
CA SER A 81 -12.45 22.79 -10.38
C SER A 81 -12.15 23.49 -9.04
N PRO A 82 -12.48 24.78 -8.87
CA PRO A 82 -12.37 25.47 -7.58
C PRO A 82 -13.15 24.76 -6.46
N ALA A 83 -14.31 24.18 -6.79
CA ALA A 83 -15.08 23.36 -5.86
C ALA A 83 -14.32 22.09 -5.43
N ALA A 84 -13.59 21.45 -6.34
CA ALA A 84 -12.74 20.30 -6.01
C ALA A 84 -11.60 20.66 -5.07
N VAL A 85 -10.97 21.82 -5.27
CA VAL A 85 -9.96 22.36 -4.36
C VAL A 85 -10.53 22.58 -2.97
N THR A 86 -11.71 23.19 -2.86
CA THR A 86 -12.41 23.41 -1.59
C THR A 86 -12.77 22.10 -0.89
N ALA A 87 -13.25 21.10 -1.63
CA ALA A 87 -13.57 19.79 -1.08
C ALA A 87 -12.33 19.04 -0.58
N LEU A 88 -11.24 19.08 -1.37
CA LEU A 88 -9.97 18.47 -0.96
C LEU A 88 -9.40 19.17 0.27
N ASP A 89 -9.50 20.49 0.34
CA ASP A 89 -9.03 21.26 1.48
C ASP A 89 -9.77 20.89 2.79
N PHE A 90 -11.10 20.80 2.73
CA PHE A 90 -11.92 20.34 3.84
C PHE A 90 -11.56 18.90 4.26
N TYR A 91 -11.38 18.01 3.29
CA TYR A 91 -10.97 16.63 3.54
C TYR A 91 -9.58 16.57 4.21
N LEU A 92 -8.63 17.41 3.81
CA LEU A 92 -7.32 17.53 4.44
C LEU A 92 -7.42 18.10 5.85
N ARG A 93 -8.29 19.08 6.11
CA ARG A 93 -8.56 19.59 7.46
C ARG A 93 -9.02 18.45 8.38
N LEU A 94 -9.96 17.64 7.92
CA LEU A 94 -10.49 16.50 8.67
C LEU A 94 -9.45 15.40 8.97
N THR A 95 -8.46 15.22 8.09
CA THR A 95 -7.48 14.11 8.15
C THR A 95 -6.11 14.51 8.70
N THR A 96 -5.75 15.79 8.59
CA THR A 96 -4.37 16.28 8.81
C THR A 96 -4.25 17.44 9.79
N GLU A 97 -5.36 18.07 10.22
CA GLU A 97 -5.30 19.23 11.13
C GLU A 97 -4.54 18.90 12.41
N ARG A 98 -3.53 19.71 12.73
CA ARG A 98 -2.67 19.53 13.90
C ARG A 98 -3.32 20.15 15.14
N TRP A 99 -3.45 19.38 16.20
CA TRP A 99 -3.96 19.84 17.50
C TRP A 99 -3.27 19.11 18.66
N LEU A 100 -3.35 19.68 19.87
CA LEU A 100 -2.81 19.08 21.09
C LEU A 100 -3.93 18.39 21.87
N ASP A 101 -3.73 17.13 22.25
CA ASP A 101 -4.69 16.43 23.10
C ASP A 101 -4.61 16.85 24.57
N ARG A 102 -5.51 16.31 25.41
CA ARG A 102 -5.58 16.60 26.85
C ARG A 102 -4.28 16.29 27.61
N ASN A 103 -3.41 15.46 27.04
CA ASN A 103 -2.12 15.09 27.59
C ASN A 103 -0.96 15.87 26.95
N ASN A 104 -1.25 16.93 26.17
CA ASN A 104 -0.32 17.70 25.36
C ASN A 104 0.47 16.86 24.34
N VAL A 105 -0.11 15.79 23.81
CA VAL A 105 0.45 15.03 22.70
C VAL A 105 -0.09 15.61 21.40
N THR A 106 0.77 15.86 20.41
CA THR A 106 0.31 16.34 19.10
C THR A 106 -0.41 15.22 18.38
N ARG A 107 -1.64 15.50 17.97
CA ARG A 107 -2.49 14.65 17.14
C ARG A 107 -2.72 15.35 15.81
N TYR A 108 -3.09 14.57 14.79
CA TYR A 108 -3.43 15.11 13.48
C TYR A 108 -4.72 14.49 12.99
N GLY A 109 -5.62 15.33 12.49
CA GLY A 109 -6.94 14.96 12.03
C GLY A 109 -7.86 14.48 13.14
N TYR A 110 -9.10 14.26 12.72
CA TYR A 110 -10.21 13.71 13.51
C TYR A 110 -10.77 12.43 12.86
N ALA A 111 -10.19 12.01 11.73
CA ALA A 111 -10.54 10.79 11.01
C ALA A 111 -9.57 9.65 11.34
N THR A 112 -10.11 8.42 11.46
CA THR A 112 -9.31 7.20 11.30
C THR A 112 -9.33 6.78 9.83
N LYS A 113 -8.16 6.44 9.31
CA LYS A 113 -7.96 5.96 7.93
C LYS A 113 -7.37 4.56 7.86
N GLU A 114 -7.32 3.88 9.00
CA GLU A 114 -6.76 2.54 9.08
C GLU A 114 -7.77 1.51 8.56
N GLY A 115 -7.27 0.41 7.99
CA GLY A 115 -8.10 -0.65 7.39
C GLY A 115 -8.93 -1.48 8.39
N ASP A 116 -9.29 -0.89 9.53
CA ASP A 116 -10.09 -1.43 10.62
C ASP A 116 -11.34 -0.57 10.90
N GLY A 117 -11.72 0.35 10.01
CA GLY A 117 -12.86 1.26 10.22
C GLY A 117 -14.18 0.56 10.58
N SER A 118 -14.46 -0.61 9.97
CA SER A 118 -15.63 -1.43 10.31
C SER A 118 -15.50 -2.09 11.70
N GLU A 119 -14.31 -2.55 12.06
CA GLU A 119 -14.05 -3.13 13.39
C GLU A 119 -14.16 -2.06 14.48
N LYS A 120 -13.55 -0.89 14.26
CA LYS A 120 -13.68 0.27 15.14
C LYS A 120 -15.13 0.75 15.25
N TRP A 121 -15.91 0.67 14.17
CA TRP A 121 -17.35 0.96 14.20
C TRP A 121 -18.11 0.00 15.12
N GLU A 122 -17.87 -1.31 15.00
CA GLU A 122 -18.46 -2.33 15.87
C GLU A 122 -18.06 -2.13 17.35
N LEU A 123 -16.80 -1.79 17.60
CA LEU A 123 -16.27 -1.51 18.94
C LEU A 123 -16.76 -0.17 19.53
N GLY A 124 -17.49 0.66 18.78
CA GLY A 124 -17.95 1.97 19.24
C GLY A 124 -16.82 2.98 19.40
N GLN A 125 -15.81 2.88 18.54
CA GLN A 125 -14.63 3.73 18.51
C GLN A 125 -14.69 4.79 17.39
N VAL A 126 -15.80 4.90 16.67
CA VAL A 126 -15.97 5.88 15.58
C VAL A 126 -17.33 6.56 15.69
N GLY A 127 -17.34 7.89 15.64
CA GLY A 127 -18.57 8.70 15.70
C GLY A 127 -19.41 8.61 14.44
N PHE A 128 -18.78 8.73 13.26
CA PHE A 128 -19.43 8.79 11.95
C PHE A 128 -18.83 7.80 10.95
N MET A 129 -19.68 7.18 10.13
CA MET A 129 -19.23 6.29 9.06
C MET A 129 -20.03 6.55 7.77
N PRO A 130 -19.37 6.87 6.64
CA PRO A 130 -20.00 6.84 5.33
C PRO A 130 -20.46 5.42 5.00
N ALA A 131 -21.70 5.26 4.54
CA ALA A 131 -22.28 3.98 4.18
C ALA A 131 -23.30 4.14 3.07
N TYR A 132 -23.47 3.11 2.24
CA TYR A 132 -24.55 3.03 1.26
C TYR A 132 -25.87 2.71 1.95
N LEU A 133 -26.90 3.49 1.63
CA LEU A 133 -28.28 3.21 2.05
C LEU A 133 -28.88 2.18 1.09
N ASN A 134 -28.85 0.90 1.49
CA ASN A 134 -29.50 -0.21 0.80
C ASN A 134 -30.29 -1.07 1.79
N GLU A 135 -31.08 -2.02 1.30
CA GLU A 135 -31.89 -2.92 2.13
C GLU A 135 -31.06 -3.76 3.12
N ARG A 136 -29.78 -4.05 2.81
CA ARG A 136 -28.91 -4.81 3.72
C ARG A 136 -28.50 -4.01 4.95
N ILE A 137 -28.54 -2.68 4.90
CA ILE A 137 -28.06 -1.84 5.99
C ILE A 137 -28.77 -2.18 7.30
N PHE A 138 -30.07 -2.46 7.23
CA PHE A 138 -30.87 -2.81 8.40
C PHE A 138 -30.41 -4.10 9.07
N SER A 139 -29.91 -5.07 8.32
CA SER A 139 -29.36 -6.31 8.89
C SER A 139 -28.01 -6.13 9.60
N THR A 140 -27.37 -4.99 9.38
CA THR A 140 -25.99 -4.71 9.84
C THR A 140 -25.90 -3.63 10.92
N ILE A 141 -26.99 -2.89 11.18
CA ILE A 141 -27.00 -1.79 12.16
C ILE A 141 -27.95 -2.09 13.32
N ASN A 142 -27.55 -1.67 14.52
CA ASN A 142 -28.45 -1.63 15.67
C ASN A 142 -29.17 -0.26 15.69
N PRO A 143 -30.50 -0.20 15.45
CA PRO A 143 -31.25 1.05 15.36
C PRO A 143 -31.29 1.85 16.66
N ASP A 144 -31.07 1.22 17.82
CA ASP A 144 -31.01 1.89 19.11
C ASP A 144 -29.69 2.66 19.30
N LEU A 145 -28.61 2.18 18.69
CA LEU A 145 -27.26 2.75 18.80
C LEU A 145 -26.87 3.61 17.60
N VAL A 146 -27.45 3.35 16.42
CA VAL A 146 -27.07 3.99 15.16
C VAL A 146 -28.20 4.90 14.68
N GLY A 147 -27.84 6.11 14.31
CA GLY A 147 -28.70 7.02 13.56
C GLY A 147 -28.15 7.28 12.16
N ILE A 148 -28.99 7.90 11.32
CA ILE A 148 -28.71 8.14 9.91
C ILE A 148 -29.03 9.59 9.60
N ALA A 149 -28.10 10.25 8.92
CA ALA A 149 -28.26 11.61 8.42
C ALA A 149 -27.81 11.71 6.95
N PRO A 150 -28.39 12.62 6.16
CA PRO A 150 -27.89 12.91 4.81
C PRO A 150 -26.44 13.43 4.86
N VAL A 151 -25.72 13.40 3.74
CA VAL A 151 -24.39 14.03 3.64
C VAL A 151 -24.51 15.52 4.01
N PRO A 152 -23.63 16.09 4.85
CA PRO A 152 -23.75 17.49 5.28
C PRO A 152 -23.59 18.46 4.10
N PHE A 153 -24.24 19.62 4.18
CA PHE A 153 -24.10 20.68 3.16
C PHE A 153 -22.68 21.20 3.10
N GLY A 154 -22.16 21.39 1.88
CA GLY A 154 -20.88 22.05 1.67
C GLY A 154 -20.92 23.55 1.95
N TYR A 155 -19.78 24.19 1.72
CA TYR A 155 -19.71 25.66 1.70
C TYR A 155 -20.60 26.23 0.58
N PRO A 156 -21.12 27.46 0.74
CA PRO A 156 -21.85 28.12 -0.32
C PRO A 156 -20.95 28.37 -1.54
N ASP A 157 -21.51 28.22 -2.73
CA ASP A 157 -20.85 28.58 -3.99
C ASP A 157 -20.76 30.11 -4.19
N GLU A 158 -20.22 30.54 -5.32
CA GLU A 158 -20.10 31.97 -5.68
C GLU A 158 -21.45 32.72 -5.70
N ASN A 159 -22.56 32.00 -5.84
CA ASN A 159 -23.92 32.54 -5.83
C ASN A 159 -24.61 32.43 -4.46
N GLY A 160 -23.90 31.95 -3.43
CA GLY A 160 -24.42 31.76 -2.08
C GLY A 160 -25.25 30.48 -1.89
N VAL A 161 -25.29 29.58 -2.88
CA VAL A 161 -26.08 28.34 -2.84
C VAL A 161 -25.25 27.23 -2.19
N ARG A 162 -25.83 26.55 -1.20
CA ARG A 162 -25.22 25.36 -0.61
C ARG A 162 -25.64 24.11 -1.36
N HIS A 163 -24.65 23.31 -1.74
CA HIS A 163 -24.86 22.05 -2.42
C HIS A 163 -24.72 20.88 -1.46
N ARG A 164 -25.39 19.79 -1.81
CA ARG A 164 -25.26 18.48 -1.18
C ARG A 164 -25.13 17.47 -2.30
N GLY A 165 -24.26 16.49 -2.12
CA GLY A 165 -24.04 15.47 -3.11
C GLY A 165 -23.67 14.13 -2.50
N ASN A 166 -24.20 13.08 -3.09
CA ASN A 166 -23.87 11.70 -2.76
C ASN A 166 -23.92 10.83 -4.01
N GLU A 167 -23.40 9.62 -3.89
CA GLU A 167 -23.39 8.68 -5.00
C GLU A 167 -24.68 7.88 -5.04
N ILE A 168 -25.21 7.70 -6.26
CA ILE A 168 -26.22 6.70 -6.58
C ILE A 168 -25.51 5.57 -7.29
N ASN A 169 -25.34 4.47 -6.56
CA ASN A 169 -24.87 3.23 -7.16
C ASN A 169 -26.05 2.49 -7.80
N CYS A 170 -25.89 2.08 -9.05
CA CYS A 170 -26.93 1.37 -9.81
C CYS A 170 -26.47 -0.06 -10.12
N SER A 171 -27.38 -1.03 -9.99
CA SER A 171 -27.11 -2.39 -10.46
C SER A 171 -27.15 -2.44 -11.99
N MET A 172 -26.01 -2.76 -12.61
CA MET A 172 -25.94 -2.99 -14.05
C MET A 172 -26.24 -4.46 -14.35
N HIS A 173 -27.39 -4.72 -14.97
CA HIS A 173 -27.73 -6.05 -15.48
C HIS A 173 -27.48 -6.10 -16.98
N ALA A 174 -26.79 -7.15 -17.43
CA ALA A 174 -26.51 -7.39 -18.83
C ALA A 174 -26.68 -8.86 -19.16
N ILE A 175 -27.02 -9.13 -20.42
CA ILE A 175 -27.02 -10.50 -20.96
C ILE A 175 -25.71 -10.71 -21.69
N PHE A 176 -25.10 -11.87 -21.46
CA PHE A 176 -23.90 -12.26 -22.18
C PHE A 176 -24.18 -12.31 -23.69
N ALA A 177 -23.36 -11.60 -24.48
CA ALA A 177 -23.58 -11.45 -25.91
C ALA A 177 -23.51 -12.78 -26.69
N GLY A 178 -22.80 -13.79 -26.17
CA GLY A 178 -22.75 -15.14 -26.77
C GLY A 178 -23.91 -16.05 -26.34
N CYS A 179 -25.02 -15.50 -25.83
CA CYS A 179 -26.24 -16.25 -25.60
C CYS A 179 -26.95 -16.52 -26.94
N ASP A 180 -26.56 -17.61 -27.59
CA ASP A 180 -27.09 -17.98 -28.91
C ASP A 180 -28.51 -18.56 -28.87
N ASN A 181 -28.96 -19.02 -27.69
CA ASN A 181 -30.31 -19.57 -27.52
C ASN A 181 -31.31 -18.43 -27.28
N PRO A 182 -32.22 -18.15 -28.24
CA PRO A 182 -33.16 -17.04 -28.12
C PRO A 182 -34.13 -17.20 -26.94
N VAL A 183 -34.51 -18.43 -26.59
CA VAL A 183 -35.41 -18.67 -25.44
C VAL A 183 -34.73 -18.29 -24.14
N VAL A 184 -33.45 -18.64 -23.97
CA VAL A 184 -32.68 -18.29 -22.77
C VAL A 184 -32.43 -16.79 -22.71
N ARG A 185 -32.08 -16.17 -23.84
CA ARG A 185 -31.90 -14.71 -23.93
C ARG A 185 -33.18 -13.97 -23.57
N ASP A 186 -34.31 -14.37 -24.14
CA ASP A 186 -35.59 -13.69 -23.93
C ASP A 186 -36.09 -13.88 -22.50
N ALA A 187 -35.96 -15.09 -21.94
CA ALA A 187 -36.25 -15.35 -20.53
C ALA A 187 -35.32 -14.57 -19.59
N ALA A 188 -34.03 -14.43 -19.93
CA ALA A 188 -33.11 -13.61 -19.17
C ALA A 188 -33.48 -12.12 -19.25
N TRP A 189 -33.93 -11.63 -20.41
CA TRP A 189 -34.45 -10.26 -20.54
C TRP A 189 -35.72 -10.05 -19.72
N GLU A 190 -36.64 -11.00 -19.75
CA GLU A 190 -37.86 -10.98 -18.95
C GLU A 190 -37.53 -10.97 -17.46
N TYR A 191 -36.59 -11.81 -17.01
CA TYR A 191 -36.13 -11.82 -15.63
C TYR A 191 -35.44 -10.51 -15.23
N ILE A 192 -34.58 -9.94 -16.07
CA ILE A 192 -33.93 -8.65 -15.82
C ILE A 192 -34.97 -7.52 -15.71
N ARG A 193 -36.06 -7.56 -16.49
CA ARG A 193 -37.16 -6.60 -16.38
C ARG A 193 -38.05 -6.84 -15.16
N PHE A 194 -38.26 -8.10 -14.81
CA PHE A 194 -39.03 -8.51 -13.64
C PHE A 194 -38.34 -8.10 -12.34
N LEU A 195 -37.02 -8.28 -12.24
CA LEU A 195 -36.25 -8.07 -11.01
C LEU A 195 -36.41 -6.68 -10.36
N PRO A 196 -36.33 -5.55 -11.09
CA PRO A 196 -36.64 -4.22 -10.54
C PRO A 196 -38.14 -3.89 -10.60
N GLY A 197 -38.96 -4.80 -11.13
CA GLY A 197 -40.40 -4.63 -11.30
C GLY A 197 -41.15 -4.72 -9.97
N ARG A 198 -42.28 -4.02 -9.92
CA ARG A 198 -43.12 -3.93 -8.72
C ARG A 198 -43.56 -5.30 -8.18
N GLU A 199 -43.79 -6.27 -9.06
CA GLU A 199 -44.17 -7.64 -8.69
C GLU A 199 -43.07 -8.37 -7.94
N ALA A 200 -41.83 -8.32 -8.43
CA ALA A 200 -40.68 -8.92 -7.75
C ALA A 200 -40.45 -8.27 -6.38
N THR A 201 -40.57 -6.94 -6.31
CA THR A 201 -40.47 -6.20 -5.05
C THR A 201 -41.56 -6.62 -4.06
N ASN A 202 -42.82 -6.78 -4.50
CA ASN A 202 -43.89 -7.27 -3.63
C ASN A 202 -43.59 -8.67 -3.09
N ILE A 203 -43.18 -9.61 -3.96
CA ILE A 203 -42.80 -10.98 -3.54
C ILE A 203 -41.68 -10.94 -2.52
N TYR A 204 -40.66 -10.10 -2.74
CA TYR A 204 -39.56 -9.93 -1.79
C TYR A 204 -40.05 -9.43 -0.44
N VAL A 205 -40.86 -8.36 -0.40
CA VAL A 205 -41.39 -7.78 0.83
C VAL A 205 -42.26 -8.78 1.58
N ASP A 206 -43.19 -9.45 0.89
CA ASP A 206 -44.06 -10.46 1.47
C ASP A 206 -43.25 -11.59 2.13
N LYS A 207 -42.22 -12.11 1.44
CA LYS A 207 -41.37 -13.19 1.97
C LYS A 207 -40.50 -12.74 3.14
N MET A 208 -40.02 -11.51 3.13
CA MET A 208 -39.28 -10.95 4.27
C MET A 208 -40.18 -10.79 5.49
N VAL A 209 -41.43 -10.33 5.31
CA VAL A 209 -42.39 -10.18 6.41
C VAL A 209 -42.84 -11.55 6.93
N GLU A 210 -43.22 -12.49 6.05
CA GLU A 210 -43.58 -13.87 6.42
C GLU A 210 -42.45 -14.57 7.19
N GLY A 211 -41.20 -14.32 6.82
CA GLY A 211 -40.02 -14.85 7.48
C GLY A 211 -39.68 -14.18 8.82
N GLY A 212 -40.45 -13.18 9.27
CA GLY A 212 -40.19 -12.42 10.50
C GLY A 212 -39.05 -11.39 10.38
N LEU A 213 -38.63 -11.08 9.15
CA LEU A 213 -37.54 -10.17 8.81
C LEU A 213 -38.05 -8.82 8.27
N GLY A 214 -39.34 -8.51 8.44
CA GLY A 214 -39.94 -7.26 7.95
C GLY A 214 -39.26 -6.00 8.48
N ASN A 215 -38.67 -6.05 9.68
CA ASN A 215 -37.91 -4.94 10.29
C ASN A 215 -36.62 -4.59 9.52
N PHE A 216 -36.19 -5.46 8.59
CA PHE A 216 -35.03 -5.28 7.73
C PHE A 216 -35.38 -4.82 6.32
N VAL A 217 -36.66 -4.51 6.05
CA VAL A 217 -37.15 -4.04 4.76
C VAL A 217 -37.22 -2.51 4.77
N ASN A 218 -36.97 -1.90 3.60
CA ASN A 218 -37.13 -0.47 3.39
C ASN A 218 -38.54 0.00 3.81
N PRO A 219 -38.68 0.99 4.72
CA PRO A 219 -39.97 1.45 5.22
C PRO A 219 -40.88 2.02 4.12
N LEU A 220 -40.32 2.60 3.04
CA LEU A 220 -41.11 3.05 1.88
C LEU A 220 -41.80 1.87 1.19
N LEU A 221 -41.11 0.75 1.04
CA LEU A 221 -41.67 -0.47 0.44
C LEU A 221 -42.70 -1.13 1.37
N LEU A 222 -42.42 -1.18 2.68
CA LEU A 222 -43.38 -1.69 3.67
C LEU A 222 -44.70 -0.91 3.62
N ARG A 223 -44.62 0.43 3.57
CA ARG A 223 -45.80 1.29 3.42
C ARG A 223 -46.52 1.04 2.10
N GLU A 224 -45.78 0.95 1.00
CA GLU A 224 -46.34 0.72 -0.33
C GLU A 224 -47.14 -0.59 -0.40
N PHE A 225 -46.64 -1.66 0.23
CA PHE A 225 -47.27 -2.98 0.22
C PHE A 225 -48.17 -3.27 1.44
N GLY A 226 -48.49 -2.24 2.25
CA GLY A 226 -49.53 -2.31 3.28
C GLY A 226 -49.09 -2.83 4.66
N TYR A 227 -47.79 -2.83 4.95
CA TYR A 227 -47.20 -3.26 6.22
C TYR A 227 -46.88 -2.09 7.18
N GLU A 228 -47.83 -1.16 7.38
CA GLU A 228 -47.62 0.06 8.16
C GLU A 228 -47.20 -0.22 9.63
N ASP A 229 -47.69 -1.31 10.21
CA ASP A 229 -47.36 -1.72 11.58
C ASP A 229 -45.87 -2.04 11.81
N LEU A 230 -45.11 -2.29 10.74
CA LEU A 230 -43.68 -2.56 10.78
C LEU A 230 -42.84 -1.30 10.52
N VAL A 231 -43.41 -0.28 9.88
CA VAL A 231 -42.72 0.99 9.59
C VAL A 231 -42.25 1.68 10.87
N ARG A 232 -43.03 1.58 11.95
CA ARG A 232 -42.66 2.13 13.28
C ARG A 232 -41.37 1.54 13.88
N LEU A 233 -40.88 0.42 13.36
CA LEU A 233 -39.65 -0.23 13.80
C LEU A 233 -38.41 0.28 13.05
N ALA A 234 -38.60 1.07 11.97
CA ALA A 234 -37.51 1.67 11.25
C ALA A 234 -36.85 2.81 12.06
N PRO A 235 -35.55 3.08 11.87
CA PRO A 235 -34.87 4.21 12.49
C PRO A 235 -35.54 5.53 12.11
N VAL A 236 -35.80 6.37 13.12
CA VAL A 236 -36.26 7.74 12.94
C VAL A 236 -35.26 8.52 12.08
N GLY A 237 -35.73 9.24 11.06
CA GLY A 237 -34.88 10.00 10.12
C GLY A 237 -34.47 9.23 8.86
N TRP A 238 -34.70 7.91 8.79
CA TRP A 238 -34.26 7.10 7.64
C TRP A 238 -34.94 7.53 6.34
N GLU A 239 -36.26 7.72 6.37
CA GLU A 239 -37.05 8.04 5.18
C GLU A 239 -36.68 9.41 4.62
N GLU A 240 -36.54 10.43 5.47
CA GLU A 240 -36.10 11.75 5.02
C GLU A 240 -34.67 11.71 4.48
N ALA A 241 -33.74 11.03 5.18
CA ALA A 241 -32.36 10.91 4.72
C ALA A 241 -32.24 10.17 3.38
N PHE A 242 -33.06 9.13 3.17
CA PHE A 242 -33.12 8.38 1.91
C PHE A 242 -33.64 9.26 0.77
N ASN A 243 -34.79 9.94 0.96
CA ASN A 243 -35.37 10.80 -0.06
C ASN A 243 -34.41 11.93 -0.44
N ILE A 244 -33.77 12.58 0.53
CA ILE A 244 -32.77 13.60 0.25
C ILE A 244 -31.59 13.01 -0.53
N SER A 245 -31.11 11.82 -0.15
CA SER A 245 -30.00 11.16 -0.85
C SER A 245 -30.33 10.78 -2.30
N ILE A 246 -31.60 10.53 -2.63
CA ILE A 246 -32.05 10.32 -4.01
C ILE A 246 -32.15 11.65 -4.76
N GLU A 247 -32.69 12.69 -4.13
CA GLU A 247 -32.84 14.03 -4.74
C GLU A 247 -31.51 14.69 -5.06
N CYS A 248 -30.51 14.58 -4.17
CA CYS A 248 -29.17 15.16 -4.37
C CYS A 248 -28.13 14.16 -4.89
N GLY A 249 -28.55 12.92 -5.15
CA GLY A 249 -27.64 11.87 -5.58
C GLY A 249 -27.28 11.97 -7.06
N LYS A 250 -26.02 11.69 -7.39
CA LYS A 250 -25.52 11.61 -8.77
C LYS A 250 -25.16 10.18 -9.13
N PRO A 251 -25.51 9.69 -10.33
CA PRO A 251 -25.12 8.36 -10.76
C PRO A 251 -23.60 8.26 -10.87
N GLU A 252 -23.07 7.10 -10.53
CA GLU A 252 -21.65 6.81 -10.74
C GLU A 252 -21.27 7.02 -12.21
N PRO A 253 -20.12 7.65 -12.51
CA PRO A 253 -19.68 7.84 -13.88
C PRO A 253 -19.55 6.50 -14.63
N TYR A 254 -20.24 6.36 -15.75
CA TYR A 254 -20.30 5.14 -16.55
C TYR A 254 -19.66 5.36 -17.92
N GLY A 255 -19.31 4.26 -18.60
CA GLY A 255 -18.69 4.31 -19.92
C GLY A 255 -17.29 3.72 -19.95
N ARG A 256 -16.60 3.88 -21.09
CA ARG A 256 -15.30 3.25 -21.33
C ARG A 256 -14.23 3.89 -20.45
N ASN A 257 -13.59 3.07 -19.61
CA ASN A 257 -12.50 3.48 -18.70
C ASN A 257 -12.87 4.51 -17.62
N CYS A 258 -14.14 4.90 -17.49
CA CYS A 258 -14.63 5.89 -16.52
C CYS A 258 -14.28 5.52 -15.07
N GLN A 259 -14.33 4.23 -14.75
CA GLN A 259 -13.94 3.68 -13.44
C GLN A 259 -12.50 3.95 -13.02
N LEU A 260 -11.62 4.28 -13.98
CA LEU A 260 -10.24 4.65 -13.67
C LEU A 260 -10.15 5.97 -12.89
N VAL A 261 -11.14 6.85 -13.02
CA VAL A 261 -11.14 8.17 -12.39
C VAL A 261 -10.98 8.08 -10.87
N TYR A 262 -11.62 7.10 -10.21
CA TYR A 262 -11.50 6.90 -8.77
C TYR A 262 -10.08 6.54 -8.33
N VAL A 263 -9.37 5.73 -9.11
CA VAL A 263 -7.98 5.37 -8.81
C VAL A 263 -7.06 6.58 -9.01
N GLU A 264 -7.28 7.35 -10.08
CA GLU A 264 -6.44 8.50 -10.42
C GLU A 264 -6.67 9.70 -9.49
N MET A 265 -7.90 9.92 -8.99
CA MET A 265 -8.20 10.93 -7.96
C MET A 265 -7.52 10.64 -6.63
N THR A 266 -7.25 9.37 -6.33
CA THR A 266 -6.65 8.97 -5.05
C THR A 266 -5.19 9.43 -4.93
N GLN A 267 -4.43 9.46 -6.04
CA GLN A 267 -3.03 9.88 -6.02
C GLN A 267 -2.81 11.34 -5.56
N PRO A 268 -3.46 12.37 -6.15
CA PRO A 268 -3.28 13.74 -5.72
C PRO A 268 -3.75 13.96 -4.28
N MET A 269 -4.79 13.24 -3.81
CA MET A 269 -5.20 13.28 -2.41
C MET A 269 -4.09 12.82 -1.47
N GLN A 270 -3.48 11.66 -1.75
CA GLN A 270 -2.39 11.13 -0.93
C GLN A 270 -1.13 11.98 -1.00
N MET A 271 -0.83 12.57 -2.16
CA MET A 271 0.26 13.54 -2.29
C MET A 271 -0.02 14.78 -1.44
N ALA A 272 -1.25 15.31 -1.46
CA ALA A 272 -1.63 16.45 -0.65
C ALA A 272 -1.56 16.14 0.85
N GLU A 273 -2.00 14.95 1.28
CA GLU A 273 -1.84 14.50 2.67
C GLU A 273 -0.38 14.35 3.07
N ASN A 274 0.45 13.75 2.23
CA ASN A 274 1.88 13.59 2.51
C ASN A 274 2.59 14.95 2.61
N LEU A 275 2.22 15.91 1.75
CA LEU A 275 2.73 17.28 1.80
C LEU A 275 2.27 18.01 3.05
N ALA A 276 0.99 17.89 3.41
CA ALA A 276 0.45 18.40 4.67
C ALA A 276 1.20 17.84 5.88
N MET A 277 1.45 16.52 5.91
CA MET A 277 2.10 15.85 7.03
C MET A 277 3.63 15.98 7.05
N ALA A 278 4.26 16.54 6.00
CA ALA A 278 5.71 16.65 5.90
C ALA A 278 6.24 17.71 6.87
N ARG A 279 6.85 17.25 7.98
CA ARG A 279 7.37 18.06 9.11
C ARG A 279 8.32 19.22 8.74
N ASP A 280 8.87 19.26 7.52
CA ASP A 280 9.90 20.23 7.09
C ASP A 280 9.57 20.98 5.78
N ASN A 281 8.41 20.78 5.15
CA ASN A 281 8.12 21.38 3.83
C ASN A 281 6.95 22.38 3.88
N VAL A 282 7.29 23.66 3.76
CA VAL A 282 6.43 24.88 3.75
C VAL A 282 5.46 24.94 2.55
N GLN A 283 5.33 23.87 1.75
CA GLN A 283 4.61 23.93 0.47
C GLN A 283 3.08 23.91 0.61
N ILE A 284 2.54 23.36 1.69
CA ILE A 284 1.15 23.56 2.08
C ILE A 284 1.21 24.12 3.48
N PRO A 285 1.01 25.44 3.70
CA PRO A 285 0.87 25.95 5.05
C PRO A 285 -0.33 25.23 5.66
N LEU A 286 -0.05 24.25 6.51
CA LEU A 286 -1.06 23.68 7.39
C LEU A 286 -1.34 24.77 8.42
N CYS A 287 -2.47 25.45 8.27
CA CYS A 287 -3.05 26.17 9.38
C CYS A 287 -3.24 25.15 10.52
N ASN A 288 -2.53 25.33 11.62
CA ASN A 288 -2.84 24.67 12.88
C ASN A 288 -4.27 25.08 13.32
N ALA A 289 -4.88 24.35 14.26
CA ALA A 289 -6.26 24.65 14.67
C ALA A 289 -6.50 26.13 15.06
N GLU A 290 -5.49 26.80 15.64
CA GLU A 290 -5.55 28.22 15.99
C GLU A 290 -5.44 29.14 14.77
N GLU A 291 -4.63 28.79 13.76
CA GLU A 291 -4.53 29.50 12.48
C GLU A 291 -5.80 29.34 11.65
N TYR A 292 -6.48 28.19 11.71
CA TYR A 292 -7.81 28.02 11.11
C TYR A 292 -8.85 28.87 11.82
N GLU A 293 -8.88 28.86 13.15
CA GLU A 293 -9.84 29.62 13.96
C GLU A 293 -9.60 31.14 13.84
N GLN A 294 -8.34 31.57 13.74
CA GLN A 294 -7.97 32.96 13.43
C GLN A 294 -8.26 33.32 11.97
N ALA A 295 -7.96 32.45 11.01
CA ALA A 295 -8.27 32.70 9.61
C ALA A 295 -9.79 32.75 9.40
N GLU A 296 -10.59 31.87 10.02
CA GLU A 296 -12.05 31.83 9.92
C GLU A 296 -12.72 33.13 10.40
N LYS A 297 -12.15 33.75 11.45
CA LYS A 297 -12.53 35.10 11.92
C LYS A 297 -12.42 36.17 10.81
N TYR A 298 -11.47 36.02 9.88
CA TYR A 298 -11.17 36.99 8.83
C TYR A 298 -11.63 36.56 7.43
N LEU A 299 -11.72 35.25 7.14
CA LEU A 299 -12.11 34.65 5.84
C LEU A 299 -13.60 34.79 5.53
N THR A 300 -14.43 35.00 6.55
CA THR A 300 -15.87 35.24 6.41
C THR A 300 -16.22 36.70 6.15
N LEU A 301 -15.23 37.60 6.17
CA LEU A 301 -15.40 39.04 6.03
C LEU A 301 -14.67 39.52 4.78
N SER A 302 -15.39 40.22 3.91
CA SER A 302 -14.76 40.96 2.82
C SER A 302 -13.91 42.11 3.38
N LEU A 303 -12.91 42.53 2.60
CA LEU A 303 -12.07 43.69 2.94
C LEU A 303 -12.93 44.94 3.23
N GLU A 304 -14.01 45.11 2.47
CA GLU A 304 -14.97 46.19 2.63
C GLU A 304 -15.75 46.10 3.96
N GLU A 305 -16.16 44.91 4.38
CA GLU A 305 -16.85 44.69 5.66
C GLU A 305 -15.93 44.90 6.86
N LEU A 306 -14.65 44.53 6.75
CA LEU A 306 -13.65 44.79 7.79
C LEU A 306 -13.38 46.28 7.94
N GLN A 307 -13.21 46.99 6.82
CA GLN A 307 -13.05 48.44 6.82
C GLN A 307 -14.30 49.15 7.37
N ALA A 308 -15.50 48.67 7.02
CA ALA A 308 -16.77 49.20 7.55
C ALA A 308 -16.96 48.97 9.05
N ARG A 309 -16.36 47.92 9.61
CA ARG A 309 -16.37 47.60 11.05
C ARG A 309 -15.30 48.34 11.87
N GLY A 310 -14.50 49.21 11.24
CA GLY A 310 -13.45 49.98 11.91
C GLY A 310 -12.25 49.12 12.32
N ALA A 311 -11.92 48.10 11.53
CA ALA A 311 -10.76 47.24 11.75
C ALA A 311 -9.46 48.04 11.82
N THR A 312 -8.55 47.64 12.71
CA THR A 312 -7.25 48.28 12.88
C THR A 312 -6.30 47.91 11.73
N ASP A 313 -5.19 48.66 11.56
CA ASP A 313 -4.15 48.30 10.57
C ASP A 313 -3.55 46.90 10.84
N GLU A 314 -3.50 46.47 12.11
CA GLU A 314 -3.09 45.10 12.49
C GLU A 314 -4.12 44.05 12.04
N ASP A 315 -5.43 44.34 12.16
CA ASP A 315 -6.49 43.45 11.68
C ASP A 315 -6.47 43.30 10.15
N LEU A 316 -6.19 44.38 9.43
CA LEU A 316 -6.06 44.36 7.96
C LEU A 316 -4.83 43.59 7.50
N GLN A 317 -3.70 43.72 8.21
CA GLN A 317 -2.50 42.90 7.95
C GLN A 317 -2.72 41.42 8.26
N ALA A 318 -3.39 41.10 9.37
CA ALA A 318 -3.74 39.72 9.73
C ALA A 318 -4.71 39.09 8.70
N TRP A 319 -5.71 39.85 8.25
CA TRP A 319 -6.62 39.43 7.17
C TRP A 319 -5.88 39.13 5.87
N GLY A 320 -4.95 40.02 5.47
CA GLY A 320 -4.17 39.87 4.25
C GLY A 320 -3.25 38.66 4.28
N ALA A 321 -2.52 38.44 5.38
CA ALA A 321 -1.66 37.28 5.57
C ALA A 321 -2.44 35.95 5.56
N ALA A 322 -3.62 35.92 6.18
CA ALA A 322 -4.48 34.74 6.20
C ALA A 322 -5.03 34.40 4.79
N HIS A 323 -5.49 35.40 4.03
CA HIS A 323 -5.97 35.19 2.66
C HIS A 323 -4.85 34.76 1.71
N GLU A 324 -3.66 35.36 1.82
CA GLU A 324 -2.50 34.98 1.00
C GLU A 324 -2.07 33.53 1.26
N ALA A 325 -2.03 33.10 2.52
CA ALA A 325 -1.70 31.72 2.89
C ALA A 325 -2.73 30.71 2.34
N MET A 326 -4.03 31.04 2.40
CA MET A 326 -5.10 30.20 1.85
C MET A 326 -5.04 30.12 0.33
N GLU A 327 -4.76 31.23 -0.37
CA GLU A 327 -4.56 31.24 -1.82
C GLU A 327 -3.37 30.39 -2.26
N GLN A 328 -2.22 30.51 -1.57
CA GLN A 328 -1.05 29.67 -1.85
C GLN A 328 -1.36 28.19 -1.69
N ARG A 329 -2.09 27.84 -0.62
CA ARG A 329 -2.54 26.47 -0.35
C ARG A 329 -3.47 25.96 -1.46
N ARG A 330 -4.51 26.72 -1.81
CA ARG A 330 -5.45 26.38 -2.90
C ARG A 330 -4.73 26.21 -4.24
N ALA A 331 -3.74 27.05 -4.55
CA ALA A 331 -2.95 26.96 -5.76
C ALA A 331 -2.15 25.65 -5.86
N VAL A 332 -1.62 25.16 -4.73
CA VAL A 332 -0.88 23.87 -4.67
C VAL A 332 -1.84 22.70 -4.87
N LEU A 333 -2.99 22.71 -4.19
CA LEU A 333 -4.02 21.68 -4.38
C LEU A 333 -4.55 21.66 -5.81
N HIS A 334 -4.82 22.83 -6.40
CA HIS A 334 -5.23 22.96 -7.81
C HIS A 334 -4.16 22.40 -8.75
N ARG A 335 -2.87 22.66 -8.51
CA ARG A 335 -1.78 22.09 -9.33
C ARG A 335 -1.75 20.56 -9.27
N LEU A 336 -1.94 19.97 -8.08
CA LEU A 336 -2.00 18.52 -7.93
C LEU A 336 -3.18 17.91 -8.68
N LEU A 337 -4.37 18.50 -8.52
CA LEU A 337 -5.60 18.04 -9.17
C LEU A 337 -5.54 18.20 -10.69
N SER A 338 -5.13 19.36 -11.21
CA SER A 338 -5.00 19.62 -12.67
C SER A 338 -3.99 18.68 -13.33
N THR A 339 -2.87 18.39 -12.67
CA THR A 339 -1.89 17.40 -13.16
C THR A 339 -2.51 16.01 -13.22
N ALA A 340 -3.28 15.62 -12.20
CA ALA A 340 -3.98 14.35 -12.16
C ALA A 340 -5.10 14.27 -13.21
N VAL A 341 -5.88 15.32 -13.44
CA VAL A 341 -6.91 15.40 -14.49
C VAL A 341 -6.28 15.23 -15.87
N ALA A 342 -5.18 15.93 -16.17
CA ALA A 342 -4.47 15.80 -17.44
C ALA A 342 -4.02 14.34 -17.70
N ASN A 343 -3.40 13.71 -16.68
CA ASN A 343 -2.98 12.31 -16.75
C ASN A 343 -4.18 11.34 -16.89
N THR A 344 -5.27 11.62 -16.18
CA THR A 344 -6.49 10.81 -16.21
C THR A 344 -7.13 10.84 -17.58
N ASN A 345 -7.26 12.03 -18.17
CA ASN A 345 -7.81 12.19 -19.51
C ASN A 345 -6.96 11.50 -20.57
N GLU A 346 -5.62 11.56 -20.48
CA GLU A 346 -4.74 10.78 -21.37
C GLU A 346 -5.00 9.27 -21.24
N LYS A 347 -5.10 8.76 -20.01
CA LYS A 347 -5.31 7.33 -19.72
C LYS A 347 -6.71 6.84 -20.08
N MET A 348 -7.75 7.64 -19.84
CA MET A 348 -9.16 7.25 -20.08
C MET A 348 -9.52 7.33 -21.56
N LEU A 349 -9.23 8.46 -22.21
CA LEU A 349 -9.57 8.68 -23.61
C LEU A 349 -8.70 7.83 -24.53
N GLY A 350 -7.49 7.46 -24.09
CA GLY A 350 -6.63 6.50 -24.81
C GLY A 350 -6.26 6.95 -26.22
N LEU A 351 -6.43 8.24 -26.54
CA LEU A 351 -6.10 8.83 -27.83
C LEU A 351 -4.60 9.12 -27.88
N LEU A 352 -3.80 8.06 -27.89
CA LEU A 352 -2.41 8.18 -28.29
C LEU A 352 -2.38 8.59 -29.76
N THR A 353 -1.66 9.66 -30.07
CA THR A 353 -1.46 10.06 -31.46
C THR A 353 -0.83 8.88 -32.24
N PRO A 354 -1.12 8.71 -33.54
CA PRO A 354 -0.54 7.63 -34.34
C PRO A 354 1.00 7.58 -34.26
N ALA A 355 1.65 8.73 -34.11
CA ALA A 355 3.10 8.83 -33.90
C ALA A 355 3.56 8.22 -32.57
N GLN A 356 2.85 8.51 -31.47
CA GLN A 356 3.15 7.92 -30.16
C GLN A 356 2.94 6.40 -30.16
N LEU A 357 1.86 5.91 -30.79
CA LEU A 357 1.63 4.47 -30.94
C LEU A 357 2.77 3.79 -31.69
N PHE A 358 3.28 4.41 -32.76
CA PHE A 358 4.42 3.87 -33.51
C PHE A 358 5.68 3.77 -32.64
N VAL A 359 6.02 4.83 -31.90
CA VAL A 359 7.19 4.84 -31.01
C VAL A 359 7.07 3.78 -29.92
N ARG A 360 5.90 3.65 -29.28
CA ARG A 360 5.64 2.63 -28.26
C ARG A 360 5.78 1.22 -28.84
N ARG A 361 5.17 0.94 -30.00
CA ARG A 361 5.30 -0.36 -30.69
C ARG A 361 6.74 -0.67 -31.08
N LEU A 362 7.48 0.30 -31.61
CA LEU A 362 8.89 0.12 -31.95
C LEU A 362 9.73 -0.23 -30.71
N SER A 363 9.52 0.50 -29.60
CA SER A 363 10.20 0.21 -28.33
C SER A 363 9.87 -1.18 -27.78
N ALA A 364 8.62 -1.61 -27.93
CA ALA A 364 8.17 -2.95 -27.56
C ALA A 364 8.82 -4.05 -28.42
N VAL A 365 8.92 -3.84 -29.74
CA VAL A 365 9.61 -4.76 -30.66
C VAL A 365 11.07 -4.90 -30.26
N LEU A 366 11.77 -3.78 -30.07
CA LEU A 366 13.19 -3.79 -29.67
C LEU A 366 13.39 -4.52 -28.34
N MET A 367 12.53 -4.25 -27.36
CA MET A 367 12.56 -4.95 -26.08
C MET A 367 12.33 -6.45 -26.26
N LEU A 368 11.29 -6.88 -27.00
CA LEU A 368 10.99 -8.29 -27.20
C LEU A 368 12.14 -9.03 -27.91
N VAL A 369 12.77 -8.39 -28.90
CA VAL A 369 13.98 -8.92 -29.55
C VAL A 369 15.10 -9.09 -28.53
N CYS A 370 15.35 -8.09 -27.68
CA CYS A 370 16.32 -8.20 -26.59
C CYS A 370 15.99 -9.35 -25.63
N ILE A 371 14.71 -9.54 -25.26
CA ILE A 371 14.23 -10.66 -24.44
C ILE A 371 14.60 -11.98 -25.12
N VAL A 372 14.15 -12.19 -26.37
CA VAL A 372 14.39 -13.44 -27.10
C VAL A 372 15.88 -13.73 -27.26
N VAL A 373 16.68 -12.71 -27.59
CA VAL A 373 18.14 -12.84 -27.72
C VAL A 373 18.76 -13.21 -26.38
N ALA A 374 18.41 -12.52 -25.30
CA ALA A 374 18.95 -12.81 -23.97
C ALA A 374 18.60 -14.24 -23.54
N PHE A 375 17.32 -14.62 -23.59
CA PHE A 375 16.88 -15.98 -23.27
C PHE A 375 17.59 -17.03 -24.13
N SER A 376 17.74 -16.80 -25.44
CA SER A 376 18.46 -17.72 -26.34
C SER A 376 19.93 -17.88 -25.93
N LEU A 377 20.60 -16.79 -25.55
CA LEU A 377 21.98 -16.83 -25.04
C LEU A 377 22.09 -17.57 -23.70
N VAL A 378 21.11 -17.38 -22.80
CA VAL A 378 21.02 -18.12 -21.53
C VAL A 378 20.87 -19.60 -21.77
N PHE A 379 19.90 -19.99 -22.59
CA PHE A 379 19.67 -21.39 -22.96
C PHE A 379 20.91 -22.00 -23.60
N LYS A 380 21.57 -21.29 -24.52
CA LYS A 380 22.84 -21.73 -25.12
C LYS A 380 23.94 -21.95 -24.07
N ARG A 381 24.06 -21.05 -23.08
CA ARG A 381 25.02 -21.20 -21.97
C ARG A 381 24.69 -22.40 -21.09
N ILE A 382 23.43 -22.57 -20.71
CA ILE A 382 22.96 -23.72 -19.91
C ILE A 382 23.26 -25.01 -20.66
N PHE A 383 22.83 -25.12 -21.91
CA PHE A 383 23.04 -26.32 -22.71
C PHE A 383 24.52 -26.65 -22.83
N ARG A 384 25.37 -25.65 -23.10
CA ARG A 384 26.83 -25.84 -23.15
C ARG A 384 27.43 -26.26 -21.81
N ALA A 385 26.95 -25.73 -20.69
CA ALA A 385 27.44 -26.06 -19.36
C ALA A 385 27.09 -27.49 -18.94
N PHE A 386 25.92 -28.00 -19.34
CA PHE A 386 25.46 -29.35 -19.02
C PHE A 386 25.78 -30.39 -20.11
N THR A 387 26.34 -29.99 -21.26
CA THR A 387 26.83 -30.93 -22.27
C THR A 387 28.21 -31.44 -21.83
N PRO A 388 28.42 -32.76 -21.68
CA PRO A 388 29.71 -33.29 -21.26
C PRO A 388 30.82 -32.90 -22.25
N PRO A 389 32.03 -32.53 -21.77
CA PRO A 389 33.13 -32.16 -22.64
C PRO A 389 33.53 -33.32 -23.55
N LYS A 390 33.86 -33.02 -24.81
CA LYS A 390 34.42 -34.02 -25.74
C LYS A 390 35.80 -34.43 -25.21
N VAL A 391 35.91 -35.63 -24.66
CA VAL A 391 37.22 -36.24 -24.36
C VAL A 391 37.83 -36.66 -25.69
N ALA A 392 39.05 -36.20 -25.99
CA ALA A 392 39.74 -36.57 -27.22
C ALA A 392 39.93 -38.09 -27.28
N GLY A 393 39.39 -38.74 -28.32
CA GLY A 393 39.50 -40.18 -28.55
C GLY A 393 38.32 -41.05 -28.08
N GLN A 394 37.25 -40.48 -27.49
CA GLN A 394 36.01 -41.21 -27.21
C GLN A 394 34.87 -40.72 -28.12
N GLU A 395 34.13 -41.65 -28.75
CA GLU A 395 32.90 -41.32 -29.47
C GLU A 395 31.93 -40.60 -28.52
N GLN A 396 31.23 -39.59 -29.04
CA GLN A 396 30.20 -38.88 -28.28
C GLN A 396 29.25 -39.90 -27.65
N ILE A 397 29.15 -39.91 -26.32
CA ILE A 397 28.16 -40.71 -25.60
C ILE A 397 26.78 -40.23 -26.09
N ALA A 398 26.21 -40.91 -27.06
CA ALA A 398 24.85 -40.67 -27.52
C ALA A 398 23.90 -40.91 -26.35
N TRP A 399 22.85 -40.10 -26.22
CA TRP A 399 21.86 -40.23 -25.17
C TRP A 399 21.33 -41.67 -25.12
N GLY A 400 21.72 -42.41 -24.07
CA GLY A 400 21.48 -43.84 -23.94
C GLY A 400 20.04 -44.15 -23.52
N PHE A 401 19.04 -43.71 -24.30
CA PHE A 401 17.61 -43.86 -23.99
C PHE A 401 17.21 -45.30 -23.68
N ARG A 402 17.82 -46.28 -24.37
CA ARG A 402 17.60 -47.71 -24.11
C ARG A 402 18.26 -48.20 -22.82
N LYS A 403 19.45 -47.70 -22.47
CA LYS A 403 20.21 -48.11 -21.28
C LYS A 403 19.59 -47.57 -19.98
N TYR A 404 19.04 -46.36 -20.03
CA TYR A 404 18.47 -45.68 -18.85
C TYR A 404 16.94 -45.59 -18.87
N LYS A 405 16.25 -46.48 -19.61
CA LYS A 405 14.79 -46.47 -19.78
C LYS A 405 14.01 -46.36 -18.47
N TRP A 406 14.46 -47.07 -17.42
CA TRP A 406 13.83 -47.06 -16.10
C TRP A 406 14.06 -45.75 -15.36
N ALA A 407 15.22 -45.11 -15.51
CA ALA A 407 15.48 -43.80 -14.92
C ALA A 407 14.56 -42.73 -15.54
N TYR A 408 14.37 -42.75 -16.85
CA TYR A 408 13.41 -41.86 -17.52
C TYR A 408 11.97 -42.11 -17.09
N LEU A 409 11.57 -43.38 -16.92
CA LEU A 409 10.22 -43.74 -16.50
C LEU A 409 9.93 -43.28 -15.06
N ILE A 410 10.92 -43.34 -14.15
CA ILE A 410 10.82 -42.81 -12.78
C ILE A 410 10.79 -41.26 -12.77
N LEU A 411 11.51 -40.60 -13.68
CA LEU A 411 11.52 -39.14 -13.80
C LEU A 411 10.25 -38.59 -14.48
N LEU A 412 9.57 -39.40 -15.31
CA LEU A 412 8.45 -38.97 -16.13
C LEU A 412 7.32 -38.32 -15.31
N PRO A 413 6.85 -38.86 -14.17
CA PRO A 413 5.81 -38.22 -13.37
C PRO A 413 6.21 -36.84 -12.85
N ALA A 414 7.48 -36.66 -12.45
CA ALA A 414 7.99 -35.37 -11.99
C ALA A 414 8.06 -34.34 -13.12
N LEU A 415 8.55 -34.74 -14.29
CA LEU A 415 8.61 -33.89 -15.48
C LEU A 415 7.21 -33.52 -15.99
N LEU A 416 6.28 -34.47 -16.03
CA LEU A 416 4.89 -34.23 -16.40
C LEU A 416 4.22 -33.25 -15.43
N SER A 417 4.43 -33.41 -14.12
CA SER A 417 3.91 -32.49 -13.12
C SER A 417 4.42 -31.06 -13.34
N ILE A 418 5.73 -30.88 -13.56
CA ILE A 418 6.31 -29.56 -13.85
C ILE A 418 5.76 -28.98 -15.16
N LEU A 419 5.64 -29.80 -16.21
CA LEU A 419 5.07 -29.37 -17.49
C LEU A 419 3.64 -28.87 -17.32
N VAL A 420 2.78 -29.67 -16.67
CA VAL A 420 1.36 -29.39 -16.50
C VAL A 420 1.11 -28.22 -15.58
N TRP A 421 1.78 -28.14 -14.43
CA TRP A 421 1.45 -27.15 -13.40
C TRP A 421 2.28 -25.86 -13.51
N LYS A 422 3.41 -25.88 -14.22
CA LYS A 422 4.28 -24.69 -14.35
C LYS A 422 4.34 -24.15 -15.78
N TYR A 423 4.61 -24.98 -16.76
CA TYR A 423 4.86 -24.51 -18.13
C TYR A 423 3.57 -24.29 -18.94
N ILE A 424 2.55 -25.14 -18.80
CA ILE A 424 1.27 -24.92 -19.48
C ILE A 424 0.63 -23.60 -19.03
N PRO A 425 0.45 -23.30 -17.72
CA PRO A 425 -0.10 -22.02 -17.28
C PRO A 425 0.77 -20.83 -17.69
N LEU A 426 2.11 -20.99 -17.67
CA LEU A 426 3.03 -19.95 -18.15
C LEU A 426 2.78 -19.62 -19.62
N ILE A 427 2.66 -20.62 -20.49
CA ILE A 427 2.41 -20.41 -21.93
C ILE A 427 1.04 -19.77 -22.12
N MET A 428 0.00 -20.30 -21.48
CA MET A 428 -1.36 -19.76 -21.59
C MET A 428 -1.43 -18.32 -21.10
N GLY A 429 -0.83 -18.01 -19.96
CA GLY A 429 -0.71 -16.64 -19.44
C GLY A 429 0.08 -15.74 -20.40
N SER A 430 1.18 -16.23 -20.97
CA SER A 430 2.01 -15.44 -21.89
C SER A 430 1.28 -15.01 -23.16
N ILE A 431 0.31 -15.81 -23.63
CA ILE A 431 -0.55 -15.42 -24.76
C ILE A 431 -1.40 -14.20 -24.39
N MET A 432 -1.85 -14.08 -23.13
CA MET A 432 -2.64 -12.95 -22.64
C MET A 432 -1.89 -11.63 -22.80
N ALA A 433 -0.56 -11.62 -22.72
CA ALA A 433 0.25 -10.42 -22.93
C ALA A 433 0.07 -9.78 -24.31
N PHE A 434 -0.34 -10.56 -25.32
CA PHE A 434 -0.57 -10.09 -26.69
C PHE A 434 -2.05 -9.79 -26.97
N GLN A 435 -2.90 -9.87 -25.95
CA GLN A 435 -4.35 -9.68 -26.05
C GLN A 435 -4.79 -8.54 -25.11
N ASP A 436 -5.82 -7.80 -25.52
CA ASP A 436 -6.69 -7.09 -24.58
C ASP A 436 -7.60 -8.16 -23.96
N PHE A 437 -7.00 -8.92 -23.04
CA PHE A 437 -7.60 -10.11 -22.49
C PHE A 437 -8.77 -9.71 -21.58
N LYS A 438 -9.95 -10.20 -21.93
CA LYS A 438 -11.16 -10.04 -21.13
C LYS A 438 -11.58 -11.42 -20.64
N ILE A 439 -11.83 -11.54 -19.33
CA ILE A 439 -12.38 -12.79 -18.75
C ILE A 439 -13.71 -13.14 -19.42
N ILE A 440 -14.52 -12.12 -19.70
CA ILE A 440 -15.85 -12.25 -20.29
C ILE A 440 -15.89 -11.49 -21.61
N GLY A 441 -16.35 -12.16 -22.67
CA GLY A 441 -16.45 -11.62 -24.01
C GLY A 441 -15.25 -11.93 -24.90
N GLU A 442 -15.22 -11.33 -26.09
CA GLU A 442 -14.13 -11.55 -27.04
C GLU A 442 -12.86 -10.79 -26.63
N SER A 443 -11.76 -11.53 -26.50
CA SER A 443 -10.43 -10.95 -26.29
C SER A 443 -9.84 -10.52 -27.63
N LYS A 444 -9.57 -9.22 -27.79
CA LYS A 444 -8.99 -8.68 -29.02
C LYS A 444 -7.48 -8.88 -29.01
N TRP A 445 -6.91 -9.29 -30.14
CA TRP A 445 -5.47 -9.38 -30.30
C TRP A 445 -4.87 -7.97 -30.49
N VAL A 446 -4.02 -7.53 -29.55
CA VAL A 446 -3.42 -6.19 -29.53
C VAL A 446 -1.90 -6.21 -29.75
N TRP A 447 -1.36 -7.37 -30.14
CA TRP A 447 0.05 -7.55 -30.46
C TRP A 447 0.97 -7.04 -29.34
N LEU A 448 1.74 -5.98 -29.59
CA LEU A 448 2.77 -5.47 -28.68
C LEU A 448 2.32 -4.23 -27.90
N ASP A 449 1.05 -3.85 -28.00
CA ASP A 449 0.54 -2.61 -27.40
C ASP A 449 0.66 -2.65 -25.87
N ASN A 450 0.42 -3.81 -25.24
CA ASN A 450 0.63 -3.98 -23.79
C ASN A 450 2.08 -3.72 -23.37
N PHE A 451 3.05 -4.28 -24.10
CA PHE A 451 4.48 -4.05 -23.82
C PHE A 451 4.87 -2.59 -24.02
N GLY A 452 4.40 -1.97 -25.10
CA GLY A 452 4.66 -0.57 -25.40
C GLY A 452 4.06 0.37 -24.35
N ASN A 453 2.87 0.05 -23.85
CA ASN A 453 2.23 0.82 -22.79
C ASN A 453 2.99 0.71 -21.46
N VAL A 454 3.47 -0.48 -21.08
CA VAL A 454 4.24 -0.66 -19.84
C VAL A 454 5.59 0.06 -19.89
N LEU A 455 6.30 0.02 -21.02
CA LEU A 455 7.60 0.70 -21.15
C LEU A 455 7.49 2.22 -21.01
N TRP A 456 6.34 2.78 -21.35
CA TRP A 456 6.04 4.20 -21.28
C TRP A 456 5.14 4.57 -20.10
N ASP A 457 4.93 3.64 -19.17
CA ASP A 457 4.17 3.88 -17.94
C ASP A 457 5.13 4.37 -16.83
N PRO A 458 5.02 5.62 -16.37
CA PRO A 458 5.83 6.12 -15.26
C PRO A 458 5.61 5.33 -13.96
N GLU A 459 4.39 4.84 -13.73
CA GLU A 459 4.03 4.05 -12.54
C GLU A 459 4.86 2.75 -12.50
N TRP A 460 5.06 2.12 -13.66
CA TRP A 460 5.87 0.92 -13.79
C TRP A 460 7.32 1.16 -13.33
N TRP A 461 7.97 2.22 -13.81
CA TRP A 461 9.37 2.48 -13.48
C TRP A 461 9.56 2.94 -12.03
N GLU A 462 8.59 3.67 -11.47
CA GLU A 462 8.59 3.99 -10.04
C GLU A 462 8.51 2.73 -9.18
N THR A 463 7.61 1.81 -9.51
CA THR A 463 7.46 0.55 -8.75
C THR A 463 8.66 -0.38 -8.92
N VAL A 464 9.33 -0.38 -10.08
CA VAL A 464 10.63 -1.06 -10.28
C VAL A 464 11.70 -0.46 -9.37
N TYR A 465 11.79 0.86 -9.26
CA TYR A 465 12.74 1.53 -8.37
C TYR A 465 12.45 1.24 -6.89
N ASN A 466 11.18 1.25 -6.48
CA ASN A 466 10.78 0.86 -5.13
C ASN A 466 11.07 -0.63 -4.86
N SER A 467 10.94 -1.50 -5.87
CA SER A 467 11.35 -2.91 -5.77
C SER A 467 12.85 -3.08 -5.56
N LEU A 468 13.68 -2.23 -6.19
CA LEU A 468 15.12 -2.21 -5.93
C LEU A 468 15.44 -1.82 -4.48
N LYS A 469 14.76 -0.80 -3.94
CA LYS A 469 14.88 -0.42 -2.52
C LYS A 469 14.47 -1.58 -1.60
N TYR A 470 13.32 -2.19 -1.88
CA TYR A 470 12.81 -3.34 -1.12
C TYR A 470 13.77 -4.54 -1.18
N CYS A 471 14.28 -4.86 -2.37
CA CYS A 471 15.28 -5.91 -2.60
C CYS A 471 16.55 -5.65 -1.78
N PHE A 472 17.07 -4.43 -1.81
CA PHE A 472 18.26 -4.05 -1.05
C PHE A 472 18.05 -4.23 0.46
N LEU A 473 16.94 -3.72 1.00
CA LEU A 473 16.59 -3.86 2.41
C LEU A 473 16.38 -5.33 2.81
N THR A 474 15.69 -6.09 1.96
CA THR A 474 15.45 -7.52 2.17
C THR A 474 16.76 -8.28 2.22
N ILE A 475 17.70 -8.03 1.31
CA ILE A 475 19.01 -8.68 1.33
C ILE A 475 19.77 -8.29 2.60
N ALA A 476 19.82 -7.00 2.94
CA ALA A 476 20.52 -6.54 4.13
C ALA A 476 20.00 -7.20 5.42
N LEU A 477 18.67 -7.35 5.54
CA LEU A 477 18.02 -7.79 6.78
C LEU A 477 17.65 -9.27 6.82
N THR A 478 17.59 -9.97 5.69
CA THR A 478 17.19 -11.38 5.65
C THR A 478 18.30 -12.33 5.22
N PHE A 479 19.34 -11.85 4.51
CA PHE A 479 20.46 -12.69 4.09
C PHE A 479 21.56 -12.75 5.15
N LEU A 480 21.97 -11.61 5.71
CA LEU A 480 23.09 -11.55 6.66
C LEU A 480 22.73 -12.10 8.06
N PRO A 481 21.58 -11.77 8.66
CA PRO A 481 21.29 -12.18 10.05
C PRO A 481 21.27 -13.69 10.28
N PRO A 482 20.70 -14.54 9.40
CA PRO A 482 20.75 -15.98 9.61
C PRO A 482 22.17 -16.57 9.58
N VAL A 483 23.08 -15.98 8.80
CA VAL A 483 24.50 -16.40 8.77
C VAL A 483 25.18 -16.07 10.09
N ILE A 484 25.01 -14.83 10.54
CA ILE A 484 25.57 -14.34 11.82
C ILE A 484 25.00 -15.14 12.98
N LEU A 485 23.69 -15.36 13.00
CA LEU A 485 23.01 -16.15 14.02
C LEU A 485 23.52 -17.60 14.03
N ALA A 486 23.75 -18.21 12.86
CA ALA A 486 24.27 -19.58 12.80
C ALA A 486 25.66 -19.69 13.43
N VAL A 487 26.55 -18.73 13.17
CA VAL A 487 27.87 -18.66 13.80
C VAL A 487 27.73 -18.49 15.31
N PHE A 488 26.92 -17.54 15.78
CA PHE A 488 26.72 -17.37 17.23
C PHE A 488 26.12 -18.61 17.90
N LEU A 489 25.11 -19.25 17.30
CA LEU A 489 24.49 -20.46 17.84
C LEU A 489 25.42 -21.68 17.86
N GLN A 490 26.45 -21.69 17.02
CA GLN A 490 27.50 -22.73 17.03
C GLN A 490 28.43 -22.55 18.24
N GLU A 491 28.75 -21.30 18.58
CA GLU A 491 29.69 -20.93 19.66
C GLU A 491 29.10 -20.99 21.07
N ILE A 492 27.78 -21.12 21.22
CA ILE A 492 27.14 -21.16 22.55
C ILE A 492 27.64 -22.38 23.35
N PRO A 493 28.30 -22.19 24.51
CA PRO A 493 28.84 -23.32 25.28
C PRO A 493 27.75 -24.04 26.09
N TYR A 494 26.75 -23.32 26.61
CA TYR A 494 25.68 -23.86 27.46
C TYR A 494 24.30 -23.39 27.00
N GLY A 495 23.28 -24.25 27.10
CA GLY A 495 21.89 -23.89 26.76
C GLY A 495 21.57 -23.87 25.26
N ARG A 496 22.33 -24.60 24.42
CA ARG A 496 22.17 -24.61 22.95
C ARG A 496 20.74 -24.88 22.48
N ILE A 497 20.04 -25.82 23.13
CA ILE A 497 18.65 -26.18 22.77
C ILE A 497 17.71 -25.01 23.05
N PHE A 498 17.86 -24.35 24.20
CA PHE A 498 17.04 -23.20 24.58
C PHE A 498 17.18 -22.06 23.55
N PHE A 499 18.41 -21.62 23.27
CA PHE A 499 18.64 -20.53 22.30
C PHE A 499 18.12 -20.87 20.90
N ARG A 500 18.38 -22.10 20.41
CA ARG A 500 17.81 -22.54 19.13
C ARG A 500 16.29 -22.49 19.13
N THR A 501 15.65 -22.99 20.18
CA THR A 501 14.18 -23.00 20.30
C THR A 501 13.63 -21.58 20.28
N VAL A 502 14.22 -20.64 21.03
CA VAL A 502 13.78 -19.23 21.08
C VAL A 502 13.88 -18.56 19.72
N PHE A 503 15.00 -18.71 19.01
CA PHE A 503 15.16 -18.11 17.69
C PHE A 503 14.35 -18.81 16.59
N TYR A 504 13.87 -20.04 16.82
CA TYR A 504 13.00 -20.78 15.89
C TYR A 504 11.51 -20.54 16.13
N LEU A 505 11.13 -20.14 17.35
CA LEU A 505 9.75 -19.91 17.73
C LEU A 505 8.97 -18.99 16.77
N PRO A 506 9.54 -17.87 16.26
CA PRO A 506 8.84 -17.01 15.32
C PRO A 506 8.35 -17.72 14.05
N ALA A 507 9.07 -18.73 13.57
CA ALA A 507 8.73 -19.45 12.34
C ALA A 507 7.56 -20.43 12.51
N VAL A 508 7.15 -20.72 13.74
CA VAL A 508 5.98 -21.54 14.05
C VAL A 508 4.70 -20.71 13.95
N ILE A 509 4.81 -19.38 14.02
CA ILE A 509 3.70 -18.45 13.90
C ILE A 509 3.29 -18.34 12.43
N THR A 510 1.98 -18.36 12.16
CA THR A 510 1.46 -18.21 10.80
C THR A 510 1.75 -16.80 10.26
N GLY A 511 1.97 -16.68 8.94
CA GLY A 511 2.28 -15.38 8.33
C GLY A 511 1.24 -14.29 8.62
N LEU A 512 -0.05 -14.67 8.67
CA LEU A 512 -1.14 -13.76 9.01
C LEU A 512 -1.02 -13.21 10.45
N VAL A 513 -0.72 -14.07 11.43
CA VAL A 513 -0.53 -13.64 12.82
C VAL A 513 0.70 -12.73 12.95
N VAL A 514 1.78 -13.02 12.21
CA VAL A 514 2.96 -12.13 12.16
C VAL A 514 2.56 -10.74 11.64
N ILE A 515 1.75 -10.67 10.58
CA ILE A 515 1.26 -9.40 10.03
C ILE A 515 0.49 -8.61 11.10
N TYR A 516 -0.51 -9.22 11.75
CA TYR A 516 -1.31 -8.52 12.76
C TYR A 516 -0.50 -8.09 13.98
N LEU A 517 0.41 -8.95 14.46
CA LEU A 517 1.31 -8.64 15.58
C LEU A 517 2.16 -7.40 15.27
N TRP A 518 2.81 -7.39 14.10
CA TRP A 518 3.68 -6.28 13.73
C TRP A 518 2.90 -5.02 13.37
N ARG A 519 1.68 -5.14 12.83
CA ARG A 519 0.80 -4.00 12.62
C ARG A 519 0.43 -3.34 13.96
N SER A 520 0.14 -4.12 15.00
CA SER A 520 -0.05 -3.60 16.37
C SER A 520 1.22 -2.93 16.92
N PHE A 521 2.41 -3.45 16.62
CA PHE A 521 3.66 -2.81 17.04
C PHE A 521 3.90 -1.45 16.37
N TYR A 522 3.42 -1.30 15.13
CA TYR A 522 3.53 -0.09 14.32
C TYR A 522 2.38 0.91 14.49
N GLU A 523 1.43 0.62 15.38
CA GLU A 523 0.27 1.49 15.60
C GLU A 523 0.72 2.93 15.92
N PRO A 524 0.19 3.96 15.22
CA PRO A 524 0.61 5.36 15.36
C PRO A 524 0.02 6.01 16.62
N SER A 525 -0.07 5.24 17.71
CA SER A 525 -0.57 5.63 19.01
C SER A 525 0.51 5.38 20.07
N GLU A 526 0.30 5.90 21.28
CA GLU A 526 1.15 5.59 22.44
C GLU A 526 1.03 4.12 22.87
N PHE A 527 -0.02 3.42 22.40
CA PHE A 527 -0.26 2.01 22.65
C PHE A 527 0.54 1.10 21.72
N GLY A 528 0.98 1.61 20.56
CA GLY A 528 1.89 0.90 19.68
C GLY A 528 3.20 0.57 20.38
N VAL A 529 3.58 -0.71 20.40
CA VAL A 529 4.72 -1.20 21.20
C VAL A 529 6.03 -0.46 20.89
N LEU A 530 6.30 -0.15 19.61
CA LEU A 530 7.52 0.59 19.25
C LEU A 530 7.46 2.05 19.69
N ASN A 531 6.30 2.69 19.61
CA ASN A 531 6.11 4.06 20.09
C ASN A 531 6.23 4.14 21.62
N ALA A 532 5.64 3.18 22.34
CA ALA A 532 5.73 3.09 23.79
C ALA A 532 7.18 2.99 24.31
N VAL A 533 8.09 2.40 23.51
CA VAL A 533 9.52 2.34 23.81
C VAL A 533 10.24 3.61 23.32
N LEU A 534 10.05 4.01 22.06
CA LEU A 534 10.75 5.14 21.46
C LEU A 534 10.50 6.46 22.20
N MET A 535 9.25 6.71 22.61
CA MET A 535 8.86 7.93 23.33
C MET A 535 9.45 8.01 24.75
N LYS A 536 10.02 6.91 25.28
CA LYS A 536 10.72 6.91 26.58
C LYS A 536 12.22 7.13 26.45
N ILE A 537 12.79 7.04 25.25
CA ILE A 537 14.22 7.18 25.03
C ILE A 537 14.54 8.67 24.78
N PRO A 538 15.45 9.28 25.57
CA PRO A 538 15.86 10.67 25.32
C PRO A 538 16.72 10.76 24.06
N ALA A 539 16.83 11.94 23.45
CA ALA A 539 17.61 12.16 22.23
C ALA A 539 19.06 11.66 22.34
N ILE A 540 19.72 11.84 23.50
CA ILE A 540 21.06 11.33 23.77
C ILE A 540 21.15 9.80 23.71
N GLY A 541 20.08 9.10 24.10
CA GLY A 541 19.97 7.66 23.99
C GLY A 541 19.92 7.21 22.53
N ILE A 542 19.12 7.88 21.70
CA ILE A 542 19.04 7.61 20.25
C ILE A 542 20.39 7.86 19.57
N ILE A 543 21.04 9.00 19.88
CA ILE A 543 22.38 9.33 19.37
C ILE A 543 23.40 8.29 19.84
N GLY A 544 23.33 7.86 21.11
CA GLY A 544 24.19 6.82 21.66
C GLY A 544 24.05 5.49 20.92
N ILE A 545 22.83 5.07 20.61
CA ILE A 545 22.57 3.87 19.79
C ILE A 545 23.13 4.05 18.37
N ALA A 546 22.90 5.20 17.74
CA ALA A 546 23.44 5.50 16.42
C ALA A 546 24.98 5.43 16.40
N LEU A 547 25.64 6.04 17.39
CA LEU A 547 27.10 6.00 17.55
C LEU A 547 27.60 4.58 17.82
N LEU A 548 26.92 3.80 18.66
CA LEU A 548 27.29 2.42 18.95
C LEU A 548 27.24 1.56 17.69
N LEU A 549 26.17 1.66 16.90
CA LEU A 549 26.02 0.93 15.64
C LEU A 549 27.09 1.37 14.62
N PHE A 550 27.38 2.67 14.53
CA PHE A 550 28.48 3.19 13.72
C PHE A 550 29.83 2.63 14.15
N MET A 551 30.13 2.64 15.45
CA MET A 551 31.40 2.14 15.98
C MET A 551 31.60 0.66 15.70
N ILE A 552 30.55 -0.17 15.83
CA ILE A 552 30.61 -1.59 15.48
C ILE A 552 31.04 -1.77 14.01
N LEU A 553 30.39 -1.05 13.09
CA LEU A 553 30.71 -1.13 11.67
C LEU A 553 32.07 -0.51 11.33
N TYR A 554 32.47 0.54 12.05
CA TYR A 554 33.78 1.18 11.92
C TYR A 554 34.92 0.24 12.34
N PHE A 555 34.83 -0.40 13.52
CA PHE A 555 35.85 -1.35 13.95
C PHE A 555 35.94 -2.56 13.02
N PHE A 556 34.80 -3.03 12.51
CA PHE A 556 34.76 -4.08 11.51
C PHE A 556 35.42 -3.64 10.18
N ALA A 557 35.12 -2.43 9.71
CA ALA A 557 35.74 -1.83 8.53
C ALA A 557 37.26 -1.66 8.70
N GLN A 558 37.71 -1.16 9.85
CA GLN A 558 39.12 -1.00 10.18
C GLN A 558 39.85 -2.34 10.15
N ARG A 559 39.24 -3.39 10.69
CA ARG A 559 39.79 -4.74 10.66
C ARG A 559 39.92 -5.27 9.22
N LEU A 560 38.88 -5.13 8.41
CA LEU A 560 38.91 -5.52 6.99
C LEU A 560 39.99 -4.77 6.21
N PHE A 561 40.22 -3.50 6.54
CA PHE A 561 41.26 -2.69 5.93
C PHE A 561 42.67 -3.22 6.25
N LEU A 562 42.91 -3.56 7.53
CA LEU A 562 44.19 -4.12 7.99
C LEU A 562 44.53 -5.46 7.31
N HIS A 563 43.52 -6.28 7.00
CA HIS A 563 43.70 -7.55 6.28
C HIS A 563 43.61 -7.42 4.74
N GLY A 564 43.78 -6.21 4.19
CA GLY A 564 43.92 -6.01 2.74
C GLY A 564 42.62 -5.93 1.93
N SER A 565 41.45 -6.10 2.55
CA SER A 565 40.13 -6.02 1.88
C SER A 565 39.58 -4.60 1.86
N LYS A 566 40.29 -3.70 1.17
CA LYS A 566 40.00 -2.25 1.13
C LYS A 566 38.58 -1.91 0.64
N GLY A 567 38.07 -2.64 -0.36
CA GLY A 567 36.73 -2.40 -0.92
C GLY A 567 35.61 -2.71 0.07
N MET A 568 35.68 -3.85 0.77
CA MET A 568 34.69 -4.22 1.78
C MET A 568 34.76 -3.30 3.00
N ALA A 569 35.98 -2.89 3.40
CA ALA A 569 36.17 -1.92 4.47
C ALA A 569 35.47 -0.59 4.17
N ALA A 570 35.64 -0.05 2.97
CA ALA A 570 34.95 1.18 2.54
C ALA A 570 33.42 1.01 2.57
N LEU A 571 32.91 -0.13 2.10
CA LEU A 571 31.47 -0.42 2.11
C LEU A 571 30.91 -0.48 3.53
N CYS A 572 31.57 -1.17 4.46
CA CYS A 572 31.17 -1.24 5.86
C CYS A 572 31.19 0.13 6.54
N PHE A 573 32.18 0.96 6.22
CA PHE A 573 32.28 2.33 6.75
C PHE A 573 31.11 3.21 6.27
N VAL A 574 30.82 3.19 4.96
CA VAL A 574 29.70 3.92 4.37
C VAL A 574 28.37 3.41 4.92
N ALA A 575 28.19 2.10 5.04
CA ALA A 575 27.01 1.50 5.67
C ALA A 575 26.85 1.96 7.12
N GLY A 576 27.96 2.10 7.86
CA GLY A 576 27.97 2.69 9.20
C GLY A 576 27.47 4.12 9.21
N LEU A 577 27.95 4.98 8.32
CA LEU A 577 27.49 6.38 8.22
C LEU A 577 26.01 6.48 7.87
N LEU A 578 25.53 5.65 6.94
CA LEU A 578 24.11 5.61 6.58
C LEU A 578 23.25 5.16 7.76
N LEU A 579 23.65 4.07 8.44
CA LEU A 579 22.93 3.56 9.61
C LEU A 579 22.91 4.58 10.75
N PHE A 580 24.03 5.28 10.97
CA PHE A 580 24.11 6.41 11.89
C PHE A 580 23.08 7.47 11.54
N TYR A 581 23.08 7.96 10.29
CA TYR A 581 22.15 8.99 9.83
C TYR A 581 20.69 8.55 9.99
N TYR A 582 20.37 7.30 9.63
CA TYR A 582 19.01 6.76 9.77
C TYR A 582 18.55 6.72 11.22
N VAL A 583 19.36 6.19 12.14
CA VAL A 583 18.98 6.13 13.57
C VAL A 583 18.97 7.53 14.19
N PHE A 584 19.94 8.37 13.83
CA PHE A 584 20.00 9.77 14.25
C PHE A 584 18.77 10.57 13.78
N SER A 585 18.20 10.24 12.63
CA SER A 585 17.01 10.94 12.11
C SER A 585 15.81 10.87 13.05
N PHE A 586 15.72 9.85 13.91
CA PHE A 586 14.69 9.76 14.95
C PHE A 586 14.89 10.76 16.10
N ALA A 587 16.09 11.30 16.28
CA ALA A 587 16.37 12.34 17.27
C ALA A 587 16.07 13.75 16.73
N LEU A 588 16.09 13.96 15.41
CA LEU A 588 15.83 15.27 14.78
C LEU A 588 14.50 15.91 15.21
N PRO A 589 13.37 15.18 15.31
CA PRO A 589 12.11 15.75 15.81
C PRO A 589 12.21 16.40 17.19
N ILE A 590 13.06 15.86 18.07
CA ILE A 590 13.25 16.41 19.42
C ILE A 590 14.03 17.74 19.34
N PHE A 591 14.98 17.84 18.40
CA PHE A 591 15.74 19.06 18.17
C PHE A 591 14.99 20.12 17.37
N ASN A 592 14.03 19.73 16.55
CA ASN A 592 13.24 20.64 15.72
C ASN A 592 11.89 21.00 16.35
N ASP A 593 11.58 20.49 17.56
CA ASP A 593 10.33 20.81 18.24
C ASP A 593 10.26 22.30 18.60
N PRO A 594 9.30 23.07 18.03
CA PRO A 594 9.13 24.49 18.35
C PRO A 594 8.61 24.71 19.78
N HIS A 595 7.98 23.70 20.41
CA HIS A 595 7.42 23.81 21.77
C HIS A 595 8.46 23.63 22.87
N LEU A 596 9.61 23.05 22.55
CA LEU A 596 10.72 22.91 23.50
C LEU A 596 11.50 24.23 23.61
N THR A 597 11.08 25.15 24.47
CA THR A 597 11.78 26.43 24.70
C THR A 597 13.14 26.29 25.41
N VAL A 598 13.55 25.06 25.72
CA VAL A 598 14.84 24.78 26.35
C VAL A 598 16.01 24.91 25.35
N PRO A 599 17.19 25.38 25.80
CA PRO A 599 18.39 25.44 24.98
C PRO A 599 18.74 24.09 24.33
N TRP A 600 19.41 24.11 23.18
CA TRP A 600 19.70 22.92 22.36
C TRP A 600 20.36 21.77 23.13
N TYR A 601 21.25 22.06 24.08
CA TYR A 601 21.94 21.05 24.88
C TYR A 601 21.03 20.36 25.90
N LYS A 602 19.95 21.01 26.36
CA LYS A 602 18.94 20.38 27.21
C LYS A 602 17.99 19.49 26.40
N ARG A 603 17.82 19.76 25.10
CA ARG A 603 17.04 18.91 24.18
C ARG A 603 17.65 17.51 24.04
N LEU A 604 18.94 17.33 24.34
CA LEU A 604 19.58 16.01 24.43
C LEU A 604 18.91 15.07 25.45
N PHE A 605 18.34 15.63 26.52
CA PHE A 605 17.65 14.86 27.56
C PHE A 605 16.12 14.86 27.40
N ALA A 606 15.61 15.54 26.38
CA ALA A 606 14.19 15.51 26.05
C ALA A 606 13.85 14.23 25.29
N THR A 607 12.60 13.80 25.40
CA THR A 607 12.03 12.63 24.72
C THR A 607 11.09 13.05 23.60
N MET A 608 10.77 12.11 22.71
CA MET A 608 9.78 12.34 21.66
C MET A 608 8.38 12.42 22.29
N ARG A 609 7.67 13.52 22.01
CA ARG A 609 6.32 13.78 22.57
C ARG A 609 5.20 13.16 21.75
N ASP A 610 5.39 13.06 20.44
CA ASP A 610 4.36 12.57 19.51
C ASP A 610 4.68 11.14 19.05
N PRO A 611 3.67 10.26 18.93
CA PRO A 611 3.88 8.91 18.40
C PRO A 611 4.38 8.96 16.95
N TYR A 612 5.34 8.10 16.65
CA TYR A 612 5.91 7.99 15.31
C TYR A 612 5.00 7.17 14.38
N ARG A 613 4.88 7.60 13.13
CA ARG A 613 3.93 7.05 12.15
C ARG A 613 4.61 6.10 11.18
N TRP A 614 5.02 4.95 11.69
CA TRP A 614 5.85 3.95 11.02
C TRP A 614 5.40 3.56 9.60
N LEU A 615 4.11 3.30 9.39
CA LEU A 615 3.58 2.83 8.10
C LEU A 615 3.21 3.97 7.14
N MET A 616 3.09 5.19 7.66
CA MET A 616 2.68 6.37 6.91
C MET A 616 3.87 7.20 6.44
N ASP A 617 5.02 7.14 7.13
CA ASP A 617 6.22 7.88 6.75
C ASP A 617 6.99 7.15 5.63
N PRO A 618 7.18 7.77 4.45
CA PRO A 618 7.93 7.18 3.35
C PRO A 618 9.37 6.76 3.68
N LYS A 619 9.98 7.34 4.74
CA LYS A 619 11.34 6.98 5.17
C LYS A 619 11.40 5.64 5.90
N THR A 620 10.31 5.22 6.55
CA THR A 620 10.28 4.03 7.42
C THR A 620 9.33 2.94 6.94
N ALA A 621 8.28 3.29 6.18
CA ALA A 621 7.25 2.36 5.73
C ALA A 621 7.82 1.12 5.01
N MET A 622 8.80 1.33 4.11
CA MET A 622 9.45 0.21 3.40
C MET A 622 10.24 -0.71 4.35
N LEU A 623 10.93 -0.14 5.33
CA LEU A 623 11.67 -0.90 6.34
C LEU A 623 10.70 -1.73 7.20
N CYS A 624 9.57 -1.14 7.62
CA CYS A 624 8.51 -1.81 8.36
C CYS A 624 7.91 -2.99 7.58
N CYS A 625 7.85 -2.92 6.25
CA CYS A 625 7.42 -4.04 5.41
C CYS A 625 8.42 -5.21 5.38
N VAL A 626 9.72 -4.96 5.61
CA VAL A 626 10.78 -5.98 5.56
C VAL A 626 11.03 -6.60 6.93
N LEU A 627 11.02 -5.81 8.00
CA LEU A 627 11.42 -6.25 9.35
C LEU A 627 10.72 -7.53 9.84
N PRO A 628 9.41 -7.72 9.64
CA PRO A 628 8.77 -8.93 10.16
C PRO A 628 9.15 -10.18 9.38
N THR A 629 9.41 -10.02 8.07
CA THR A 629 9.91 -11.12 7.24
C THR A 629 11.32 -11.53 7.66
N ALA A 630 12.16 -10.56 8.04
CA ALA A 630 13.48 -10.81 8.62
C ALA A 630 13.37 -11.54 9.97
N TRP A 631 12.49 -11.06 10.85
CA TRP A 631 12.28 -11.65 12.17
C TRP A 631 11.77 -13.10 12.08
N ALA A 632 10.72 -13.36 11.30
CA ALA A 632 10.15 -14.69 11.12
C ALA A 632 11.10 -15.63 10.35
N GLY A 633 11.88 -15.10 9.41
CA GLY A 633 12.79 -15.89 8.57
C GLY A 633 14.14 -16.20 9.19
N MET A 634 14.58 -15.45 10.22
CA MET A 634 15.95 -15.54 10.75
C MET A 634 16.28 -16.93 11.30
N GLY A 635 15.37 -17.53 12.08
CA GLY A 635 15.56 -18.83 12.71
C GLY A 635 15.75 -19.97 11.70
N PRO A 636 14.74 -20.27 10.85
CA PRO A 636 14.84 -21.30 9.83
C PRO A 636 16.00 -21.05 8.86
N GLY A 637 16.23 -19.79 8.48
CA GLY A 637 17.33 -19.41 7.61
C GLY A 637 18.71 -19.79 8.15
N CYS A 638 18.87 -19.85 9.49
CA CYS A 638 20.16 -20.16 10.10
C CYS A 638 20.48 -21.66 10.07
N LEU A 639 19.47 -22.55 9.92
CA LEU A 639 19.65 -24.00 9.98
C LEU A 639 20.57 -24.53 8.88
N ILE A 640 20.42 -24.00 7.66
CA ILE A 640 21.24 -24.42 6.53
C ILE A 640 22.71 -24.04 6.74
N TYR A 641 22.96 -22.87 7.33
CA TYR A 641 24.31 -22.41 7.65
C TYR A 641 24.88 -23.18 8.84
N LEU A 642 24.09 -23.45 9.87
CA LEU A 642 24.51 -24.24 11.03
C LEU A 642 24.86 -25.69 10.64
N ALA A 643 24.09 -26.29 9.73
CA ALA A 643 24.40 -27.61 9.18
C ALA A 643 25.70 -27.59 8.37
N ALA A 644 25.94 -26.54 7.58
CA ALA A 644 27.16 -26.39 6.82
C ALA A 644 28.39 -26.10 7.69
N LEU A 645 28.24 -25.31 8.75
CA LEU A 645 29.30 -25.02 9.72
C LEU A 645 29.80 -26.29 10.42
N LYS A 646 28.88 -27.21 10.76
CA LYS A 646 29.23 -28.53 11.31
C LYS A 646 29.98 -29.45 10.33
N GLY A 647 29.96 -29.13 9.03
CA GLY A 647 30.71 -29.86 8.02
C GLY A 647 32.17 -29.43 7.87
N ILE A 648 32.58 -28.35 8.55
CA ILE A 648 33.97 -27.86 8.56
C ILE A 648 34.77 -28.74 9.53
N ALA A 649 35.88 -29.33 9.07
CA ALA A 649 36.75 -30.15 9.92
C ALA A 649 37.43 -29.29 10.99
N ASP A 650 37.55 -29.83 12.21
CA ASP A 650 38.12 -29.12 13.36
C ASP A 650 39.59 -28.70 13.13
N ASP A 651 40.34 -29.47 12.33
CA ASP A 651 41.73 -29.21 11.94
C ASP A 651 41.95 -27.79 11.36
N PHE A 652 40.96 -27.23 10.66
CA PHE A 652 41.05 -25.86 10.13
C PHE A 652 41.00 -24.80 11.24
N TYR A 653 40.22 -25.05 12.29
CA TYR A 653 40.13 -24.13 13.43
C TYR A 653 41.36 -24.25 14.32
N GLU A 654 41.86 -25.47 14.54
CA GLU A 654 43.10 -25.71 15.31
C GLU A 654 44.32 -25.10 14.63
N ALA A 655 44.46 -25.27 13.30
CA ALA A 655 45.53 -24.63 12.54
C ALA A 655 45.48 -23.10 12.65
N ALA A 656 44.28 -22.52 12.56
CA ALA A 656 44.09 -21.08 12.72
C ALA A 656 44.43 -20.61 14.15
N ASP A 657 44.14 -21.41 15.19
CA ASP A 657 44.56 -21.12 16.57
C ASP A 657 46.07 -21.11 16.73
N ILE A 658 46.77 -22.06 16.09
CA ILE A 658 48.24 -22.13 16.10
C ILE A 658 48.85 -20.90 15.42
N ASP A 659 48.22 -20.41 14.34
CA ASP A 659 48.64 -19.19 13.63
C ASP A 659 48.26 -17.88 14.37
N GLY A 660 47.63 -17.97 15.55
CA GLY A 660 47.22 -16.82 16.35
C GLY A 660 46.01 -16.07 15.77
N ALA A 661 45.22 -16.72 14.92
CA ALA A 661 44.02 -16.12 14.34
C ALA A 661 42.94 -15.92 15.41
N THR A 662 42.42 -14.71 15.51
CA THR A 662 41.32 -14.44 16.46
C THR A 662 39.98 -14.93 15.91
N PHE A 663 38.93 -14.87 16.74
CA PHE A 663 37.58 -15.28 16.37
C PHE A 663 37.06 -14.70 15.05
N ILE A 664 37.22 -13.38 14.83
CA ILE A 664 36.73 -12.75 13.58
C ILE A 664 37.60 -13.17 12.39
N ASP A 665 38.89 -13.45 12.60
CA ASP A 665 39.78 -13.90 11.53
C ASP A 665 39.38 -15.30 11.06
N LYS A 666 39.04 -16.20 11.99
CA LYS A 666 38.48 -17.53 11.65
C LYS A 666 37.17 -17.40 10.86
N ILE A 667 36.29 -16.46 11.22
CA ILE A 667 35.05 -16.23 10.46
C ILE A 667 35.37 -15.77 9.02
N LEU A 668 36.23 -14.77 8.87
CA LEU A 668 36.52 -14.15 7.58
C LEU A 668 37.35 -15.04 6.65
N PHE A 669 38.30 -15.80 7.19
CA PHE A 669 39.32 -16.51 6.41
C PHE A 669 39.16 -18.03 6.40
N VAL A 670 38.40 -18.61 7.33
CA VAL A 670 38.09 -20.06 7.34
C VAL A 670 36.63 -20.28 6.97
N VAL A 671 35.70 -19.72 7.75
CA VAL A 671 34.26 -19.99 7.62
C VAL A 671 33.66 -19.45 6.32
N ILE A 672 33.79 -18.15 6.04
CA ILE A 672 33.18 -17.52 4.86
C ILE A 672 33.70 -18.15 3.55
N PRO A 673 35.01 -18.42 3.37
CA PRO A 673 35.52 -19.06 2.16
C PRO A 673 34.96 -20.46 1.95
N ILE A 674 34.84 -21.27 3.01
CA ILE A 674 34.26 -22.63 2.92
C ILE A 674 32.75 -22.56 2.65
N LEU A 675 32.03 -21.63 3.28
CA LEU A 675 30.59 -21.42 3.06
C LEU A 675 30.26 -20.66 1.79
N LYS A 676 31.25 -20.12 1.07
CA LYS A 676 31.05 -19.27 -0.12
C LYS A 676 30.07 -19.87 -1.15
N PRO A 677 30.14 -21.17 -1.52
CA PRO A 677 29.17 -21.77 -2.44
C PRO A 677 27.74 -21.66 -1.93
N LEU A 678 27.53 -21.97 -0.64
CA LEU A 678 26.22 -21.91 0.00
C LEU A 678 25.71 -20.47 0.10
N LEU A 679 26.57 -19.53 0.50
CA LEU A 679 26.24 -18.10 0.59
C LEU A 679 25.79 -17.55 -0.77
N ILE A 680 26.48 -17.92 -1.86
CA ILE A 680 26.12 -17.47 -3.21
C ILE A 680 24.76 -18.04 -3.64
N ILE A 681 24.52 -19.33 -3.40
CA ILE A 681 23.23 -19.98 -3.73
C ILE A 681 22.08 -19.28 -2.98
N GLN A 682 22.26 -19.04 -1.67
CA GLN A 682 21.24 -18.43 -0.83
C GLN A 682 21.02 -16.95 -1.14
N PHE A 683 22.08 -16.19 -1.39
CA PHE A 683 21.99 -14.79 -1.80
C PHE A 683 21.12 -14.63 -3.05
N VAL A 684 21.35 -15.49 -4.05
CA VAL A 684 20.58 -15.42 -5.30
C VAL A 684 19.12 -15.82 -5.09
N GLY A 685 18.86 -16.86 -4.31
CA GLY A 685 17.49 -17.27 -3.99
C GLY A 685 16.72 -16.15 -3.29
N ILE A 686 17.34 -15.46 -2.35
CA ILE A 686 16.74 -14.31 -1.65
C ILE A 686 16.57 -13.12 -2.57
N PHE A 687 17.56 -12.82 -3.42
CA PHE A 687 17.46 -11.75 -4.41
C PHE A 687 16.21 -11.97 -5.29
N ILE A 688 16.05 -13.13 -5.92
CA ILE A 688 14.89 -13.42 -6.79
C ILE A 688 13.58 -13.34 -5.99
N ARG A 689 13.51 -13.97 -4.81
CA ARG A 689 12.31 -13.95 -3.96
C ARG A 689 11.92 -12.55 -3.50
N SER A 690 12.88 -11.65 -3.32
CA SER A 690 12.59 -10.28 -2.87
C SER A 690 11.78 -9.47 -3.89
N TRP A 691 11.86 -9.82 -5.18
CA TRP A 691 11.04 -9.18 -6.22
C TRP A 691 9.60 -9.70 -6.25
N GLU A 692 9.34 -10.90 -5.75
CA GLU A 692 8.03 -11.58 -5.78
C GLU A 692 7.21 -11.35 -4.50
N ASN A 693 7.76 -10.70 -3.47
CA ASN A 693 7.11 -10.62 -2.16
C ASN A 693 6.05 -9.52 -2.06
N THR A 694 4.81 -9.86 -2.41
CA THR A 694 3.67 -8.91 -2.43
C THR A 694 2.88 -8.87 -1.11
N ALA A 695 2.72 -10.02 -0.43
CA ALA A 695 1.75 -10.17 0.65
C ALA A 695 2.02 -9.24 1.84
N MET A 696 3.27 -9.09 2.25
CA MET A 696 3.62 -8.28 3.42
C MET A 696 3.36 -6.79 3.19
N ILE A 697 3.72 -6.29 2.00
CA ILE A 697 3.54 -4.89 1.63
C ILE A 697 2.05 -4.57 1.51
N MET A 698 1.30 -5.44 0.83
CA MET A 698 -0.15 -5.28 0.70
C MET A 698 -0.83 -5.18 2.06
N ALA A 699 -0.46 -6.06 3.00
CA ALA A 699 -1.13 -6.12 4.29
C ALA A 699 -0.75 -4.99 5.26
N MET A 700 0.43 -4.38 5.10
CA MET A 700 0.88 -3.28 5.95
C MET A 700 0.49 -1.91 5.42
N THR A 701 0.78 -1.65 4.15
CA THR A 701 0.70 -0.29 3.58
C THR A 701 -0.22 -0.22 2.38
N GLY A 702 -0.60 -1.36 1.78
CA GLY A 702 -1.33 -1.40 0.51
C GLY A 702 -0.58 -0.73 -0.64
N GLY A 703 0.75 -0.59 -0.53
CA GLY A 703 1.57 0.15 -1.51
C GLY A 703 1.65 1.67 -1.28
N SER A 704 1.01 2.21 -0.24
CA SER A 704 1.09 3.64 0.09
C SER A 704 2.47 4.04 0.64
N SER A 705 2.71 5.35 0.79
CA SER A 705 3.95 5.89 1.40
C SER A 705 5.24 5.37 0.74
N GLY A 706 5.27 5.28 -0.60
CA GLY A 706 6.45 4.88 -1.37
C GLY A 706 6.79 3.38 -1.30
N THR A 707 5.85 2.54 -0.89
CA THR A 707 6.04 1.07 -0.78
C THR A 707 5.48 0.27 -1.96
N ASN A 708 4.88 0.93 -2.96
CA ASN A 708 4.36 0.25 -4.15
C ASN A 708 5.50 -0.40 -4.95
N VAL A 709 5.55 -1.74 -4.97
CA VAL A 709 6.56 -2.54 -5.68
C VAL A 709 5.97 -3.18 -6.94
N ALA A 710 6.84 -3.58 -7.87
CA ALA A 710 6.44 -4.09 -9.19
C ALA A 710 5.54 -5.32 -9.09
N SER A 711 5.80 -6.24 -8.15
CA SER A 711 4.95 -7.41 -7.93
C SER A 711 3.57 -7.05 -7.38
N LEU A 712 3.47 -6.02 -6.52
CA LEU A 712 2.20 -5.51 -6.03
C LEU A 712 1.40 -4.84 -7.15
N LEU A 713 2.06 -4.05 -8.00
CA LEU A 713 1.43 -3.44 -9.16
C LEU A 713 0.90 -4.51 -10.14
N ILE A 714 1.71 -5.53 -10.46
CA ILE A 714 1.30 -6.67 -11.29
C ILE A 714 0.08 -7.35 -10.68
N PHE A 715 0.09 -7.59 -9.37
CA PHE A 715 -1.03 -8.19 -8.65
C PHE A 715 -2.30 -7.34 -8.78
N TYR A 716 -2.24 -6.03 -8.52
CA TYR A 716 -3.40 -5.16 -8.64
C TYR A 716 -3.91 -5.09 -10.08
N LYS A 717 -3.03 -4.95 -11.08
CA LYS A 717 -3.44 -4.95 -12.50
C LYS A 717 -4.11 -6.26 -12.89
N ALA A 718 -3.62 -7.42 -12.43
CA ALA A 718 -4.20 -8.72 -12.77
C ALA A 718 -5.51 -9.01 -12.02
N TYR A 719 -5.51 -8.89 -10.69
CA TYR A 719 -6.58 -9.44 -9.85
C TYR A 719 -7.59 -8.40 -9.36
N MET A 720 -7.19 -7.13 -9.23
CA MET A 720 -8.11 -6.07 -8.85
C MET A 720 -8.73 -5.41 -10.10
N TYR A 721 -7.88 -5.12 -11.10
CA TYR A 721 -8.30 -4.40 -12.30
C TYR A 721 -8.60 -5.29 -13.50
N LEU A 722 -8.38 -6.61 -13.39
CA LEU A 722 -8.65 -7.59 -14.44
C LEU A 722 -7.95 -7.27 -15.78
N LYS A 723 -6.85 -6.51 -15.75
CA LYS A 723 -5.99 -6.16 -16.89
C LYS A 723 -4.87 -7.18 -17.06
N PHE A 724 -5.23 -8.44 -17.32
CA PHE A 724 -4.29 -9.56 -17.41
C PHE A 724 -3.22 -9.38 -18.50
N GLY A 725 -3.58 -8.78 -19.64
CA GLY A 725 -2.62 -8.56 -20.73
C GLY A 725 -1.49 -7.61 -20.33
N THR A 726 -1.84 -6.47 -19.74
CA THR A 726 -0.86 -5.51 -19.22
C THR A 726 -0.05 -6.10 -18.06
N ALA A 727 -0.71 -6.78 -17.10
CA ALA A 727 -0.03 -7.40 -15.97
C ALA A 727 0.97 -8.49 -16.40
N THR A 728 0.62 -9.27 -17.42
CA THR A 728 1.51 -10.32 -17.95
C THR A 728 2.68 -9.70 -18.72
N ALA A 729 2.46 -8.60 -19.45
CA ALA A 729 3.55 -7.86 -20.10
C ALA A 729 4.54 -7.30 -19.06
N MET A 730 4.03 -6.71 -17.97
CA MET A 730 4.84 -6.28 -16.82
C MET A 730 5.66 -7.45 -16.24
N ALA A 731 5.04 -8.62 -16.02
CA ALA A 731 5.73 -9.80 -15.50
C ALA A 731 6.86 -10.31 -16.43
N TRP A 732 6.66 -10.29 -17.75
CA TRP A 732 7.70 -10.64 -18.73
C TRP A 732 8.86 -9.64 -18.74
N ILE A 733 8.56 -8.34 -18.65
CA ILE A 733 9.59 -7.30 -18.56
C ILE A 733 10.40 -7.48 -17.27
N LEU A 734 9.73 -7.71 -16.13
CA LEU A 734 10.41 -8.00 -14.87
C LEU A 734 11.30 -9.26 -14.96
N GLY A 735 10.77 -10.35 -15.52
CA GLY A 735 11.53 -11.58 -15.72
C GLY A 735 12.76 -11.37 -16.60
N PHE A 736 12.66 -10.56 -17.64
CA PHE A 736 13.80 -10.16 -18.47
C PHE A 736 14.84 -9.36 -17.68
N MET A 737 14.43 -8.42 -16.84
CA MET A 737 15.35 -7.65 -16.00
C MET A 737 16.13 -8.56 -15.04
N LEU A 738 15.51 -9.64 -14.55
CA LEU A 738 16.15 -10.59 -13.64
C LEU A 738 17.04 -11.62 -14.34
N ILE A 739 16.88 -11.84 -15.65
CA ILE A 739 17.59 -12.92 -16.37
C ILE A 739 19.11 -12.75 -16.36
N GLY A 740 19.60 -11.51 -16.46
CA GLY A 740 21.02 -11.22 -16.45
C GLY A 740 21.69 -11.69 -15.15
N PHE A 741 20.98 -11.53 -14.04
CA PHE A 741 21.41 -11.99 -12.73
C PHE A 741 21.43 -13.54 -12.64
N THR A 742 20.40 -14.22 -13.17
CA THR A 742 20.36 -15.69 -13.22
C THR A 742 21.50 -16.28 -14.07
N VAL A 743 21.85 -15.64 -15.18
CA VAL A 743 23.00 -16.06 -16.00
C VAL A 743 24.30 -15.93 -15.22
N TYR A 744 24.49 -14.78 -14.56
CA TYR A 744 25.68 -14.54 -13.75
C TYR A 744 25.80 -15.57 -12.61
N GLN A 745 24.68 -15.90 -11.96
CA GLN A 745 24.60 -16.99 -10.98
C GLN A 745 25.10 -18.32 -11.57
N LEU A 746 24.55 -18.76 -12.70
CA LEU A 746 24.93 -20.04 -13.31
C LEU A 746 26.42 -20.09 -13.68
N GLN A 747 26.98 -18.97 -14.11
CA GLN A 747 28.42 -18.88 -14.39
C GLN A 747 29.26 -19.05 -13.12
N ILE A 748 28.86 -18.44 -12.00
CA ILE A 748 29.56 -18.61 -10.73
C ILE A 748 29.46 -20.06 -10.26
N LEU A 749 28.24 -20.64 -10.26
CA LEU A 749 28.02 -22.01 -9.81
C LEU A 749 28.78 -23.04 -10.66
N SER A 750 28.87 -22.84 -11.97
CA SER A 750 29.61 -23.74 -12.86
C SER A 750 31.13 -23.80 -12.59
N LYS A 751 31.68 -22.79 -11.90
CA LYS A 751 33.09 -22.72 -11.53
C LYS A 751 33.37 -23.25 -10.12
N LEU A 752 32.34 -23.57 -9.35
CA LEU A 752 32.50 -24.09 -8.00
C LEU A 752 32.65 -25.61 -8.05
N GLU A 753 33.83 -26.11 -7.70
CA GLU A 753 34.02 -27.53 -7.43
C GLU A 753 33.33 -27.87 -6.11
N PHE A 754 32.26 -28.67 -6.17
CA PHE A 754 31.70 -29.30 -4.98
C PHE A 754 32.66 -30.40 -4.53
N ARG A 755 33.72 -30.03 -3.80
CA ARG A 755 34.54 -31.02 -3.10
C ARG A 755 33.69 -31.63 -2.00
N THR A 756 33.24 -32.86 -2.19
CA THR A 756 32.68 -33.67 -1.11
C THR A 756 33.76 -33.79 -0.03
N THR A 757 33.47 -33.27 1.16
CA THR A 757 34.25 -33.47 2.37
C THR A 757 34.22 -34.96 2.73
N GLY A 758 35.11 -35.74 2.10
CA GLY A 758 35.05 -37.20 2.23
C GLY A 758 36.13 -38.03 1.55
N ASN A 759 37.16 -37.44 0.94
CA ASN A 759 38.37 -38.21 0.64
C ASN A 759 39.35 -38.05 1.79
N LYS A 760 39.18 -38.87 2.83
CA LYS A 760 40.29 -39.28 3.69
C LYS A 760 41.24 -40.10 2.79
N ALA A 761 42.36 -39.50 2.40
CA ALA A 761 43.50 -40.23 1.88
C ALA A 761 44.29 -40.83 3.04
#